data_AF-A0A438H8K3-F1
#
_entry.id   AF-A0A438H8K3-F1
#
_cell.length_a   1.000
_cell.length_b   1.000
_cell.length_c   1.000
_cell.angle_alpha   90.00
_cell.angle_beta   90.00
_cell.angle_gamma   90.00
#
_symmetry.space_group_name_H-M   'P 1'
#
loop_
_entity.id
_entity.type
_entity.pdbx_description
1 polymer ?
#
loop_
_entity_poly.entity_id
_entity_poly.type
_entity_poly.pdbx_seq_one_letter_code
_entity_poly.pdbx_strand_id
1 'polypeptide(L)'
;MENDSRIVYLEMTAAEILSEGRPLKLSRDLMERVLIDRLSGHFPGAEPPFPYLIGCYRRACDEGKKIASKKDKNLRSELELVVKQAKKLAVSYCRIHLGNPDMFSNWDSGANDSAVSPLLPLIFSEVSSSVDGFGGSSIGCPPGFLEEFFRDSDFDSLDPIFKGLYENLRSIVLKVSALGNFQQPLRAFLYLVRFPFGAKSLVSHRWWIPQGAYMNGRVIEMTSILGPFFHVSALPDRGIFQGQPDVGQQCFSEASTRRPADLLSSFTTIKTVMNSLYDGLAEVLLSLLKNADTRESVLKYLAEVINKNSSRAHIQVDPLSCASSGMFVSLSAVMLRLCEPFLDLTKMDKIDPKYVFYSTRLDLRGLTALHASSEEVAEWINKDSPGGTEGSRQYSDGESRLLQSQEATSSGSNAHGPSFLHNAKPVPISSEKAKYSFICECFFMTARVLNLGLLKAFSDFKHLVQDISRCEDSLATLKAVQGQAPSPELEADIARFEKEIELYSQEKLCYEAQILRDGTLLQHALSFYRLMVVWLVRLIGGFKMPLPSTCPMEFACMPEHFVEDAMELLIFASRIPKALDGVLLDDFMNFIIMFMASPNFIRNPYLRAKMVEVLNCWMPRRSGSSATATLFEGHRLSLEYLVRNLLKLYVDIEFTGSHTQFYDKFNIRHNIAELLEYLWQVPSHRNAWRQIAKEEEKGVYLNFLNFLINDSIYLLDESLNKILELKELEAEMSNTVEWERRPATERQERTRLFHSQENIIRIDMKLANEDVSMLAFTSEQITVPFLLPEMVERVANMLNYFLLQLVGPQRKSLSLKDPEKYEFRPKQLLKQVGIKFITLCTCCIFWKWKQIICRGDTQKIFPTAISKDGRSYNEQLFSAAADVLRRIGEDGRIIQEFSELGARAKVAASEAMDAEAALGEIPDEFLDPIQYTLMKDPVILPSSRITVDRPVIQRHLLSDNTDPFNRSHLTSDMLIPNIELKARIEEFIRSQELKKHAEGLTMQQSKAAMQTTTGEMTLID
;
A
#
# COMPACT_ATOMS: atom_id res chain seq x y z
N MET A 1 25.96 -62.50 -44.87
CA MET A 1 25.67 -61.32 -44.01
C MET A 1 24.26 -61.50 -43.49
N GLU A 2 24.06 -62.41 -42.54
CA GLU A 2 22.84 -63.25 -42.54
C GLU A 2 22.18 -63.36 -41.16
N ASN A 3 22.48 -62.42 -40.26
CA ASN A 3 21.90 -62.36 -38.91
C ASN A 3 21.99 -60.93 -38.32
N ASP A 4 21.56 -59.92 -39.07
CA ASP A 4 21.14 -58.63 -38.52
C ASP A 4 19.63 -58.49 -38.74
N SER A 5 18.84 -58.68 -37.68
CA SER A 5 17.37 -58.71 -37.73
C SER A 5 16.72 -57.39 -38.15
N ARG A 6 17.51 -56.31 -38.31
CA ARG A 6 17.05 -55.02 -38.82
C ARG A 6 17.00 -54.94 -40.35
N ILE A 7 17.57 -55.93 -41.05
CA ILE A 7 17.53 -56.00 -42.52
C ILE A 7 16.33 -56.86 -42.94
N VAL A 8 15.41 -56.25 -43.69
CA VAL A 8 14.14 -56.84 -44.12
C VAL A 8 14.18 -57.11 -45.63
N TYR A 9 13.64 -58.27 -46.05
CA TYR A 9 13.37 -58.55 -47.47
C TYR A 9 11.99 -58.02 -47.85
N LEU A 10 11.93 -57.13 -48.84
CA LEU A 10 10.70 -56.50 -49.33
C LEU A 10 10.18 -57.26 -50.55
N GLU A 11 9.42 -58.34 -50.30
CA GLU A 11 8.97 -59.27 -51.34
C GLU A 11 8.08 -58.59 -52.39
N MET A 12 7.17 -57.70 -51.97
CA MET A 12 6.26 -56.97 -52.87
C MET A 12 7.04 -56.03 -53.80
N THR A 13 7.87 -55.14 -53.25
CA THR A 13 8.72 -54.25 -54.06
C THR A 13 9.67 -55.03 -54.97
N ALA A 14 10.21 -56.17 -54.52
CA ALA A 14 11.07 -57.02 -55.35
C ALA A 14 10.31 -57.62 -56.54
N ALA A 15 9.08 -58.11 -56.33
CA ALA A 15 8.22 -58.63 -57.40
C ALA A 15 7.82 -57.53 -58.40
N GLU A 16 7.50 -56.32 -57.93
CA GLU A 16 7.22 -55.17 -58.80
C GLU A 16 8.41 -54.78 -59.68
N ILE A 17 9.62 -54.63 -59.10
CA ILE A 17 10.82 -54.22 -59.85
C ILE A 17 11.17 -55.26 -60.94
N LEU A 18 11.00 -56.56 -60.63
CA LEU A 18 11.20 -57.63 -61.59
C LEU A 18 10.12 -57.64 -62.69
N SER A 19 8.87 -57.31 -62.38
CA SER A 19 7.80 -57.20 -63.39
C SER A 19 7.96 -55.97 -64.31
N GLU A 20 8.56 -54.88 -63.83
CA GLU A 20 9.02 -53.75 -64.65
C GLU A 20 10.23 -54.09 -65.54
N GLY A 21 10.76 -55.32 -65.48
CA GLY A 21 11.95 -55.76 -66.24
C GLY A 21 13.25 -55.11 -65.78
N ARG A 22 13.28 -54.57 -64.55
CA ARG A 22 14.42 -53.81 -64.01
C ARG A 22 15.30 -54.69 -63.11
N PRO A 23 16.62 -54.44 -63.05
CA PRO A 23 17.48 -55.12 -62.10
C PRO A 23 17.17 -54.68 -60.67
N LEU A 24 17.29 -55.59 -59.70
CA LEU A 24 17.17 -55.31 -58.26
C LEU A 24 18.33 -54.43 -57.76
N LYS A 25 18.24 -53.12 -58.03
CA LYS A 25 19.17 -52.08 -57.61
C LYS A 25 18.38 -50.89 -57.12
N LEU A 26 18.71 -50.38 -55.92
CA LEU A 26 18.12 -49.15 -55.41
C LEU A 26 18.49 -47.98 -56.34
N SER A 27 17.49 -47.37 -56.95
CA SER A 27 17.61 -46.13 -57.71
C SER A 27 16.92 -44.98 -56.97
N ARG A 28 17.22 -43.74 -57.38
CA ARG A 28 16.59 -42.54 -56.82
C ARG A 28 15.06 -42.60 -56.92
N ASP A 29 14.54 -43.10 -58.03
CA ASP A 29 13.11 -43.06 -58.34
C ASP A 29 12.34 -44.29 -57.74
N LEU A 30 13.05 -45.30 -57.24
CA LEU A 30 12.50 -46.43 -56.47
C LEU A 30 12.55 -46.21 -54.94
N MET A 31 13.28 -45.20 -54.47
CA MET A 31 13.54 -44.95 -53.04
C MET A 31 12.26 -44.74 -52.22
N GLU A 32 11.24 -44.13 -52.79
CA GLU A 32 9.95 -43.90 -52.13
C GLU A 32 9.11 -45.18 -52.03
N ARG A 33 9.05 -46.01 -53.09
CA ARG A 33 8.35 -47.31 -53.05
C ARG A 33 8.93 -48.25 -51.99
N VAL A 34 10.26 -48.36 -51.96
CA VAL A 34 11.02 -49.12 -50.95
C VAL A 34 10.70 -48.64 -49.53
N LEU A 35 10.50 -47.33 -49.35
CA LEU A 35 10.15 -46.76 -48.05
C LEU A 35 8.69 -47.06 -47.67
N ILE A 36 7.74 -46.95 -48.59
CA ILE A 36 6.32 -47.28 -48.35
C ILE A 36 6.18 -48.76 -47.94
N ASP A 37 6.70 -49.70 -48.74
CA ASP A 37 6.61 -51.14 -48.48
C ASP A 37 7.21 -51.49 -47.11
N ARG A 38 8.37 -50.92 -46.77
CA ARG A 38 8.99 -51.10 -45.45
C ARG A 38 8.16 -50.52 -44.29
N LEU A 39 7.42 -49.43 -44.48
CA LEU A 39 6.59 -48.81 -43.42
C LEU A 39 5.20 -49.46 -43.29
N SER A 40 4.64 -49.98 -44.38
CA SER A 40 3.32 -50.62 -44.40
C SER A 40 3.36 -52.13 -44.13
N GLY A 41 4.46 -52.83 -44.44
CA GLY A 41 4.60 -54.26 -44.18
C GLY A 41 4.86 -54.60 -42.70
N HIS A 42 4.27 -55.71 -42.24
CA HIS A 42 4.53 -56.27 -40.92
C HIS A 42 5.78 -57.15 -40.94
N PHE A 43 6.81 -56.80 -40.16
CA PHE A 43 8.11 -57.47 -40.17
C PHE A 43 8.59 -57.76 -38.73
N PRO A 44 8.46 -59.01 -38.24
CA PRO A 44 8.84 -59.37 -36.87
C PRO A 44 10.29 -59.03 -36.54
N GLY A 45 10.50 -58.30 -35.44
CA GLY A 45 11.83 -57.92 -34.94
C GLY A 45 12.50 -56.73 -35.65
N ALA A 46 11.83 -56.08 -36.60
CA ALA A 46 12.33 -54.86 -37.23
C ALA A 46 12.16 -53.61 -36.35
N GLU A 47 12.73 -52.46 -36.74
CA GLU A 47 12.55 -51.18 -36.04
C GLU A 47 11.14 -50.58 -36.33
N PRO A 48 10.43 -49.99 -35.34
CA PRO A 48 9.16 -49.31 -35.60
C PRO A 48 9.31 -48.09 -36.53
N PRO A 49 8.22 -47.62 -37.19
CA PRO A 49 8.25 -46.58 -38.22
C PRO A 49 9.07 -45.32 -37.87
N PHE A 50 8.76 -44.65 -36.76
CA PHE A 50 9.44 -43.40 -36.40
C PHE A 50 10.95 -43.59 -36.07
N PRO A 51 11.37 -44.52 -35.16
CA PRO A 51 12.79 -44.83 -34.96
C PRO A 51 13.54 -45.19 -36.26
N TYR A 52 12.93 -45.99 -37.13
CA TYR A 52 13.52 -46.38 -38.41
C TYR A 52 13.77 -45.18 -39.33
N LEU A 53 12.80 -44.27 -39.45
CA LEU A 53 12.90 -43.03 -40.25
C LEU A 53 13.99 -42.08 -39.71
N ILE A 54 14.07 -41.89 -38.39
CA ILE A 54 15.15 -41.15 -37.73
C ILE A 54 16.52 -41.81 -38.00
N GLY A 55 16.57 -43.14 -37.98
CA GLY A 55 17.74 -43.93 -38.37
C GLY A 55 18.15 -43.71 -39.83
N CYS A 56 17.19 -43.70 -40.76
CA CYS A 56 17.43 -43.40 -42.17
C CYS A 56 17.99 -41.98 -42.37
N TYR A 57 17.41 -40.98 -41.71
CA TYR A 57 17.91 -39.61 -41.78
C TYR A 57 19.32 -39.49 -41.20
N ARG A 58 19.62 -40.11 -40.05
CA ARG A 58 20.98 -40.12 -39.46
C ARG A 58 22.00 -40.76 -40.40
N ARG A 59 21.68 -41.93 -40.97
CA ARG A 59 22.51 -42.62 -41.98
C ARG A 59 22.76 -41.72 -43.21
N ALA A 60 21.73 -41.01 -43.69
CA ALA A 60 21.87 -40.06 -44.80
C ALA A 60 22.78 -38.87 -44.47
N CYS A 61 22.70 -38.31 -43.25
CA CYS A 61 23.63 -37.28 -42.78
C CYS A 61 25.09 -37.78 -42.73
N ASP A 62 25.32 -39.02 -42.26
CA ASP A 62 26.66 -39.58 -42.15
C ASP A 62 27.27 -39.96 -43.50
N GLU A 63 26.48 -40.42 -44.47
CA GLU A 63 26.93 -40.53 -45.86
C GLU A 63 27.20 -39.16 -46.49
N GLY A 64 26.38 -38.14 -46.21
CA GLY A 64 26.63 -36.76 -46.65
C GLY A 64 28.00 -36.24 -46.23
N LYS A 65 28.42 -36.49 -44.99
CA LYS A 65 29.79 -36.16 -44.50
C LYS A 65 30.89 -36.88 -45.29
N LYS A 66 30.67 -38.16 -45.66
CA LYS A 66 31.62 -38.96 -46.48
C LYS A 66 31.64 -38.53 -47.95
N ILE A 67 30.54 -37.99 -48.47
CA ILE A 67 30.44 -37.48 -49.84
C ILE A 67 31.14 -36.12 -49.98
N ALA A 68 31.06 -35.26 -48.96
CA ALA A 68 31.69 -33.93 -48.97
C ALA A 68 33.22 -33.95 -49.19
N SER A 69 33.90 -35.02 -48.80
CA SER A 69 35.36 -35.21 -48.99
C SER A 69 35.76 -35.84 -50.33
N LYS A 70 34.81 -36.19 -51.20
CA LYS A 70 35.11 -36.70 -52.56
C LYS A 70 35.67 -35.60 -53.45
N LYS A 71 36.75 -35.92 -54.19
CA LYS A 71 37.44 -35.00 -55.11
C LYS A 71 36.73 -34.77 -56.44
N ASP A 72 35.95 -35.73 -56.92
CA ASP A 72 35.15 -35.61 -58.15
C ASP A 72 33.91 -34.75 -57.89
N LYS A 73 33.84 -33.58 -58.52
CA LYS A 73 32.74 -32.61 -58.36
C LYS A 73 31.41 -33.11 -58.93
N ASN A 74 31.43 -33.87 -60.04
CA ASN A 74 30.21 -34.29 -60.72
C ASN A 74 29.57 -35.45 -59.96
N LEU A 75 30.36 -36.51 -59.67
CA LEU A 75 29.91 -37.63 -58.84
C LEU A 75 29.48 -37.18 -57.44
N ARG A 76 30.19 -36.20 -56.85
CA ARG A 76 29.78 -35.60 -55.57
C ARG A 76 28.41 -34.92 -55.68
N SER A 77 28.16 -34.12 -56.71
CA SER A 77 26.89 -33.41 -56.92
C SER A 77 25.71 -34.40 -57.08
N GLU A 78 25.89 -35.50 -57.80
CA GLU A 78 24.86 -36.54 -57.96
C GLU A 78 24.57 -37.26 -56.63
N LEU A 79 25.61 -37.61 -55.87
CA LEU A 79 25.46 -38.26 -54.56
C LEU A 79 24.85 -37.33 -53.51
N GLU A 80 25.17 -36.03 -53.54
CA GLU A 80 24.52 -35.00 -52.71
C GLU A 80 23.01 -34.91 -53.00
N LEU A 81 22.58 -35.01 -54.26
CA LEU A 81 21.16 -35.02 -54.63
C LEU A 81 20.44 -36.29 -54.12
N VAL A 82 21.06 -37.47 -54.22
CA VAL A 82 20.48 -38.73 -53.70
C VAL A 82 20.34 -38.69 -52.18
N VAL A 83 21.35 -38.20 -51.46
CA VAL A 83 21.28 -38.00 -50.00
C VAL A 83 20.22 -36.96 -49.63
N LYS A 84 20.11 -35.85 -50.36
CA LYS A 84 19.08 -34.83 -50.12
C LYS A 84 17.67 -35.40 -50.29
N GLN A 85 17.44 -36.28 -51.27
CA GLN A 85 16.14 -36.95 -51.42
C GLN A 85 15.88 -37.95 -50.29
N ALA A 86 16.87 -38.73 -49.85
CA ALA A 86 16.72 -39.63 -48.71
C ALA A 86 16.34 -38.89 -47.41
N LYS A 87 16.98 -37.72 -47.16
CA LYS A 87 16.62 -36.84 -46.04
C LYS A 87 15.19 -36.30 -46.17
N LYS A 88 14.82 -35.78 -47.35
CA LYS A 88 13.46 -35.23 -47.59
C LYS A 88 12.38 -36.30 -47.42
N LEU A 89 12.58 -37.51 -47.96
CA LEU A 89 11.62 -38.61 -47.81
C LEU A 89 11.50 -39.03 -46.33
N ALA A 90 12.62 -39.20 -45.62
CA ALA A 90 12.58 -39.54 -44.19
C ALA A 90 11.82 -38.50 -43.36
N VAL A 91 12.05 -37.20 -43.59
CA VAL A 91 11.31 -36.10 -42.94
C VAL A 91 9.83 -36.12 -43.33
N SER A 92 9.50 -36.28 -44.61
CA SER A 92 8.12 -36.29 -45.11
C SER A 92 7.31 -37.43 -44.48
N TYR A 93 7.84 -38.66 -44.50
CA TYR A 93 7.17 -39.81 -43.91
C TYR A 93 7.10 -39.76 -42.38
N CYS A 94 8.07 -39.10 -41.70
CA CYS A 94 7.92 -38.74 -40.28
C CYS A 94 6.72 -37.82 -40.05
N ARG A 95 6.51 -36.77 -40.86
CA ARG A 95 5.35 -35.87 -40.69
C ARG A 95 4.04 -36.61 -40.92
N ILE A 96 3.93 -37.39 -41.99
CA ILE A 96 2.67 -38.09 -42.33
C ILE A 96 2.31 -39.12 -41.24
N HIS A 97 3.29 -39.89 -40.75
CA HIS A 97 3.08 -40.85 -39.65
C HIS A 97 2.66 -40.18 -38.34
N LEU A 98 3.22 -39.00 -38.01
CA LEU A 98 2.87 -38.27 -36.78
C LEU A 98 1.58 -37.46 -36.89
N GLY A 99 1.20 -37.04 -38.09
CA GLY A 99 -0.10 -36.42 -38.37
C GLY A 99 -1.25 -37.44 -38.43
N ASN A 100 -0.98 -38.66 -38.90
CA ASN A 100 -1.94 -39.76 -39.00
C ASN A 100 -1.32 -41.07 -38.47
N PRO A 101 -1.33 -41.32 -37.14
CA PRO A 101 -0.73 -42.50 -36.53
C PRO A 101 -1.22 -43.83 -37.13
N ASP A 102 -2.52 -43.92 -37.41
CA ASP A 102 -3.20 -45.12 -37.92
C ASP A 102 -2.75 -45.54 -39.34
N MET A 103 -2.05 -44.67 -40.08
CA MET A 103 -1.65 -44.93 -41.46
C MET A 103 -0.59 -46.05 -41.59
N PHE A 104 0.11 -46.38 -40.51
CA PHE A 104 1.08 -47.49 -40.44
C PHE A 104 0.74 -48.48 -39.31
N SER A 105 -0.55 -48.74 -39.10
CA SER A 105 -1.14 -49.54 -38.00
C SER A 105 -0.84 -51.05 -38.00
N ASN A 106 -0.04 -51.57 -38.94
CA ASN A 106 0.34 -52.98 -39.02
C ASN A 106 1.45 -53.40 -38.01
N TRP A 107 1.72 -52.56 -37.01
CA TRP A 107 2.69 -52.80 -35.94
C TRP A 107 1.97 -53.21 -34.66
N ASP A 108 2.43 -54.25 -33.96
CA ASP A 108 1.77 -54.71 -32.74
C ASP A 108 1.74 -53.61 -31.67
N SER A 109 0.53 -53.18 -31.29
CA SER A 109 0.27 -52.13 -30.27
C SER A 109 0.60 -52.57 -28.83
N GLY A 110 1.51 -53.52 -28.67
CA GLY A 110 1.80 -54.27 -27.44
C GLY A 110 2.84 -53.66 -26.49
N ALA A 111 3.21 -52.38 -26.65
CA ALA A 111 4.05 -51.67 -25.69
C ALA A 111 3.89 -50.14 -25.80
N ASN A 112 3.72 -49.46 -24.65
CA ASN A 112 3.66 -48.00 -24.49
C ASN A 112 2.59 -47.27 -25.33
N ASP A 113 1.33 -47.42 -24.91
CA ASP A 113 0.24 -46.48 -25.21
C ASP A 113 0.44 -45.14 -24.46
N SER A 114 1.58 -44.50 -24.69
CA SER A 114 1.95 -43.23 -24.07
C SER A 114 1.59 -42.08 -25.00
N ALA A 115 0.68 -41.20 -24.59
CA ALA A 115 0.26 -40.01 -25.34
C ALA A 115 1.36 -38.95 -25.61
N VAL A 116 2.62 -39.25 -25.25
CA VAL A 116 3.79 -38.38 -25.39
C VAL A 116 4.38 -38.53 -26.79
N SER A 117 4.40 -37.43 -27.55
CA SER A 117 4.96 -37.40 -28.91
C SER A 117 6.43 -37.84 -28.93
N PRO A 118 6.86 -38.76 -29.83
CA PRO A 118 8.24 -39.21 -29.90
C PRO A 118 9.20 -38.18 -30.49
N LEU A 119 8.71 -37.02 -30.96
CA LEU A 119 9.53 -35.84 -31.23
C LEU A 119 10.05 -35.18 -29.94
N LEU A 120 9.34 -35.29 -28.83
CA LEU A 120 9.65 -34.53 -27.61
C LEU A 120 11.03 -34.87 -27.03
N PRO A 121 11.48 -36.14 -26.95
CA PRO A 121 12.86 -36.46 -26.56
C PRO A 121 13.92 -35.92 -27.52
N LEU A 122 13.63 -35.78 -28.83
CA LEU A 122 14.55 -35.19 -29.79
C LEU A 122 14.66 -33.67 -29.60
N ILE A 123 13.54 -32.99 -29.36
CA ILE A 123 13.50 -31.56 -29.04
C ILE A 123 14.24 -31.30 -27.71
N PHE A 124 14.01 -32.13 -26.69
CA PHE A 124 14.78 -32.08 -25.44
C PHE A 124 16.28 -32.31 -25.66
N SER A 125 16.68 -33.25 -26.54
CA SER A 125 18.09 -33.41 -26.93
C SER A 125 18.68 -32.20 -27.65
N GLU A 126 17.89 -31.43 -28.40
CA GLU A 126 18.35 -30.24 -29.14
C GLU A 126 18.50 -29.01 -28.20
N VAL A 127 17.65 -28.89 -27.17
CA VAL A 127 17.64 -27.76 -26.22
C VAL A 127 18.33 -28.03 -24.87
N SER A 128 18.92 -29.21 -24.70
CA SER A 128 19.65 -29.58 -23.47
C SER A 128 20.95 -28.77 -23.35
N SER A 129 21.24 -28.31 -22.13
CA SER A 129 22.48 -27.61 -21.80
C SER A 129 23.45 -28.51 -21.03
N SER A 130 24.73 -28.14 -21.03
CA SER A 130 25.77 -28.83 -20.22
C SER A 130 25.61 -28.64 -18.70
N VAL A 131 24.56 -27.96 -18.25
CA VAL A 131 24.22 -27.70 -16.84
C VAL A 131 23.07 -28.62 -16.36
N ASP A 132 22.42 -29.34 -17.28
CA ASP A 132 21.18 -30.07 -16.99
C ASP A 132 21.46 -31.40 -16.27
N GLY A 133 21.52 -31.36 -14.93
CA GLY A 133 21.86 -32.50 -14.06
C GLY A 133 20.92 -33.73 -14.10
N PHE A 134 19.89 -33.71 -14.93
CA PHE A 134 18.92 -34.81 -15.14
C PHE A 134 19.23 -35.63 -16.41
N GLY A 135 20.50 -35.67 -16.83
CA GLY A 135 20.97 -36.27 -18.08
C GLY A 135 20.83 -37.79 -18.17
N GLY A 136 19.63 -38.28 -18.51
CA GLY A 136 19.42 -39.65 -18.97
C GLY A 136 19.96 -39.86 -20.39
N SER A 137 20.60 -41.02 -20.65
CA SER A 137 21.15 -41.41 -21.95
C SER A 137 20.07 -41.43 -23.05
N SER A 138 19.98 -40.34 -23.82
CA SER A 138 18.99 -40.14 -24.87
C SER A 138 19.59 -40.27 -26.26
N ILE A 139 18.77 -40.68 -27.22
CA ILE A 139 19.16 -40.85 -28.63
C ILE A 139 19.29 -39.46 -29.26
N GLY A 140 20.53 -38.95 -29.34
CA GLY A 140 20.82 -37.59 -29.78
C GLY A 140 20.20 -37.21 -31.13
N CYS A 141 19.59 -36.03 -31.19
CA CYS A 141 18.92 -35.51 -32.38
C CYS A 141 19.86 -35.54 -33.62
N PRO A 142 19.44 -36.06 -34.79
CA PRO A 142 20.25 -35.97 -35.99
C PRO A 142 20.37 -34.51 -36.46
N PRO A 143 21.58 -33.98 -36.73
CA PRO A 143 21.78 -32.56 -37.04
C PRO A 143 20.86 -32.03 -38.15
N GLY A 144 20.18 -30.92 -37.85
CA GLY A 144 19.25 -30.25 -38.76
C GLY A 144 17.89 -30.95 -38.98
N PHE A 145 17.63 -32.09 -38.33
CA PHE A 145 16.36 -32.83 -38.52
C PHE A 145 15.14 -31.98 -38.17
N LEU A 146 15.14 -31.35 -36.99
CA LEU A 146 13.99 -30.56 -36.51
C LEU A 146 13.76 -29.29 -37.35
N GLU A 147 14.82 -28.64 -37.83
CA GLU A 147 14.71 -27.52 -38.78
C GLU A 147 14.09 -27.98 -40.11
N GLU A 148 14.59 -29.05 -40.74
CA GLU A 148 13.97 -29.58 -41.97
C GLU A 148 12.54 -30.08 -41.72
N PHE A 149 12.24 -30.59 -40.51
CA PHE A 149 10.91 -31.07 -40.13
C PHE A 149 9.89 -29.93 -40.01
N PHE A 150 10.17 -28.85 -39.29
CA PHE A 150 9.19 -27.78 -39.02
C PHE A 150 9.12 -26.68 -40.10
N ARG A 151 10.09 -26.61 -41.02
CA ARG A 151 10.25 -25.47 -41.94
C ARG A 151 9.72 -25.70 -43.36
N ASP A 152 9.88 -26.92 -43.89
CA ASP A 152 9.56 -27.25 -45.29
C ASP A 152 8.18 -27.94 -45.44
N SER A 153 7.12 -27.41 -44.81
CA SER A 153 5.76 -27.98 -44.84
C SER A 153 4.66 -26.92 -44.96
N ASP A 154 3.43 -27.36 -45.19
CA ASP A 154 2.21 -26.59 -44.99
C ASP A 154 1.84 -26.47 -43.49
N PHE A 155 0.87 -25.59 -43.18
CA PHE A 155 0.41 -25.38 -41.80
C PHE A 155 -0.49 -26.51 -41.29
N ASP A 156 -1.36 -27.05 -42.13
CA ASP A 156 -2.44 -27.94 -41.71
C ASP A 156 -1.91 -29.34 -41.33
N SER A 157 -0.81 -29.81 -41.94
CA SER A 157 -0.09 -31.02 -41.53
C SER A 157 0.72 -30.86 -40.24
N LEU A 158 1.18 -29.64 -39.92
CA LEU A 158 2.02 -29.38 -38.73
C LEU A 158 1.20 -28.94 -37.50
N ASP A 159 0.05 -28.31 -37.68
CA ASP A 159 -0.77 -27.77 -36.60
C ASP A 159 -1.23 -28.84 -35.58
N PRO A 160 -1.71 -30.05 -35.97
CA PRO A 160 -2.00 -31.13 -35.02
C PRO A 160 -0.76 -31.57 -34.22
N ILE A 161 0.42 -31.59 -34.87
CA ILE A 161 1.68 -32.02 -34.27
C ILE A 161 2.17 -30.97 -33.24
N PHE A 162 2.10 -29.67 -33.58
CA PHE A 162 2.38 -28.59 -32.63
C PHE A 162 1.39 -28.61 -31.45
N LYS A 163 0.08 -28.79 -31.70
CA LYS A 163 -0.94 -28.92 -30.64
C LYS A 163 -0.64 -30.07 -29.69
N GLY A 164 -0.33 -31.26 -30.22
CA GLY A 164 0.08 -32.43 -29.42
C GLY A 164 1.38 -32.21 -28.63
N LEU A 165 2.35 -31.46 -29.17
CA LEU A 165 3.57 -31.08 -28.45
C LEU A 165 3.29 -30.09 -27.32
N TYR A 166 2.43 -29.09 -27.53
CA TYR A 166 2.06 -28.12 -26.49
C TYR A 166 1.21 -28.74 -25.37
N GLU A 167 0.26 -29.64 -25.67
CA GLU A 167 -0.49 -30.37 -24.62
C GLU A 167 0.44 -31.28 -23.81
N ASN A 168 1.44 -31.92 -24.43
CA ASN A 168 2.45 -32.73 -23.73
C ASN A 168 3.39 -31.89 -22.84
N LEU A 169 3.92 -30.77 -23.36
CA LEU A 169 4.74 -29.84 -22.58
C LEU A 169 3.98 -29.28 -21.37
N ARG A 170 2.71 -28.90 -21.56
CA ARG A 170 1.82 -28.46 -20.49
C ARG A 170 1.64 -29.55 -19.41
N SER A 171 1.45 -30.81 -19.83
CA SER A 171 1.25 -31.94 -18.92
C SER A 171 2.45 -32.17 -18.00
N ILE A 172 3.68 -32.05 -18.51
CA ILE A 172 4.92 -32.20 -17.74
C ILE A 172 5.05 -31.15 -16.63
N VAL A 173 4.63 -29.90 -16.88
CA VAL A 173 4.83 -28.76 -15.98
C VAL A 173 3.66 -28.58 -14.98
N LEU A 174 2.51 -29.24 -15.19
CA LEU A 174 1.24 -28.98 -14.49
C LEU A 174 1.27 -29.11 -12.95
N LYS A 175 2.27 -29.77 -12.36
CA LYS A 175 2.53 -29.80 -10.92
C LYS A 175 4.02 -29.65 -10.57
N VAL A 176 4.75 -28.80 -11.29
CA VAL A 176 6.17 -28.55 -11.05
C VAL A 176 6.36 -27.30 -10.18
N SER A 177 7.13 -27.40 -9.08
CA SER A 177 7.55 -26.25 -8.28
C SER A 177 8.84 -25.62 -8.82
N ALA A 178 9.28 -24.52 -8.20
CA ALA A 178 10.58 -23.89 -8.48
C ALA A 178 11.80 -24.82 -8.38
N LEU A 179 11.69 -26.02 -7.77
CA LEU A 179 12.78 -26.99 -7.64
C LEU A 179 12.69 -28.17 -8.63
N GLY A 180 11.62 -28.27 -9.43
CA GLY A 180 11.45 -29.33 -10.43
C GLY A 180 11.91 -28.95 -11.85
N ASN A 181 11.90 -29.92 -12.77
CA ASN A 181 12.35 -29.71 -14.15
C ASN A 181 11.30 -28.99 -15.02
N PHE A 182 11.14 -27.67 -14.82
CA PHE A 182 10.43 -26.80 -15.76
C PHE A 182 11.34 -26.23 -16.85
N GLN A 183 12.66 -26.14 -16.59
CA GLN A 183 13.60 -25.43 -17.48
C GLN A 183 13.73 -26.08 -18.86
N GLN A 184 13.84 -27.41 -18.92
CA GLN A 184 13.95 -28.14 -20.19
C GLN A 184 12.62 -28.07 -20.99
N PRO A 185 11.42 -28.27 -20.39
CA PRO A 185 10.15 -27.91 -21.02
C PRO A 185 10.06 -26.47 -21.53
N LEU A 186 10.53 -25.48 -20.76
CA LEU A 186 10.47 -24.06 -21.14
C LEU A 186 11.37 -23.75 -22.34
N ARG A 187 12.60 -24.28 -22.38
CA ARG A 187 13.49 -24.15 -23.54
C ARG A 187 12.91 -24.83 -24.79
N ALA A 188 12.27 -25.99 -24.63
CA ALA A 188 11.57 -26.67 -25.73
C ALA A 188 10.36 -25.87 -26.24
N PHE A 189 9.59 -25.27 -25.33
CA PHE A 189 8.47 -24.40 -25.66
C PHE A 189 8.94 -23.18 -26.48
N LEU A 190 10.00 -22.50 -26.03
CA LEU A 190 10.63 -21.38 -26.73
C LEU A 190 11.16 -21.81 -28.11
N TYR A 191 11.79 -22.97 -28.23
CA TYR A 191 12.25 -23.52 -29.50
C TYR A 191 11.10 -23.71 -30.50
N LEU A 192 9.97 -24.28 -30.07
CA LEU A 192 8.78 -24.44 -30.92
C LEU A 192 8.16 -23.10 -31.33
N VAL A 193 8.12 -22.12 -30.42
CA VAL A 193 7.60 -20.75 -30.68
C VAL A 193 8.47 -19.96 -31.66
N ARG A 194 9.75 -20.31 -31.84
CA ARG A 194 10.63 -19.68 -32.85
C ARG A 194 10.24 -20.02 -34.29
N PHE A 195 9.45 -21.08 -34.52
CA PHE A 195 8.87 -21.38 -35.84
C PHE A 195 7.56 -20.60 -36.03
N PRO A 196 7.35 -19.88 -37.16
CA PRO A 196 6.13 -19.10 -37.39
C PRO A 196 4.84 -19.93 -37.29
N PHE A 197 4.87 -21.19 -37.78
CA PHE A 197 3.74 -22.12 -37.65
C PHE A 197 3.53 -22.61 -36.21
N GLY A 198 4.58 -22.79 -35.40
CA GLY A 198 4.46 -23.12 -33.98
C GLY A 198 3.82 -21.97 -33.19
N ALA A 199 4.31 -20.74 -33.40
CA ALA A 199 3.72 -19.52 -32.84
C ALA A 199 2.24 -19.34 -33.22
N LYS A 200 1.88 -19.55 -34.49
CA LYS A 200 0.49 -19.48 -34.98
C LYS A 200 -0.38 -20.59 -34.40
N SER A 201 0.13 -21.83 -34.37
CA SER A 201 -0.58 -22.99 -33.81
C SER A 201 -0.90 -22.77 -32.32
N LEU A 202 0.08 -22.29 -31.55
CA LEU A 202 -0.04 -21.97 -30.12
C LEU A 202 -1.17 -20.98 -29.82
N VAL A 203 -1.27 -19.86 -30.55
CA VAL A 203 -2.36 -18.89 -30.30
C VAL A 203 -3.71 -19.34 -30.85
N SER A 204 -3.72 -20.33 -31.76
CA SER A 204 -4.94 -20.99 -32.27
C SER A 204 -5.42 -22.15 -31.39
N HIS A 205 -4.70 -22.45 -30.30
CA HIS A 205 -4.96 -23.61 -29.46
C HIS A 205 -6.30 -23.49 -28.72
N ARG A 206 -7.07 -24.60 -28.62
CA ARG A 206 -8.32 -24.65 -27.82
C ARG A 206 -8.12 -24.27 -26.34
N TRP A 207 -6.91 -24.49 -25.84
CA TRP A 207 -6.43 -24.14 -24.51
C TRP A 207 -5.50 -22.91 -24.50
N TRP A 208 -5.49 -22.08 -25.54
CA TRP A 208 -4.80 -20.77 -25.47
C TRP A 208 -5.52 -19.88 -24.46
N ILE A 209 -6.81 -19.65 -24.70
CA ILE A 209 -7.77 -19.13 -23.71
C ILE A 209 -8.86 -20.21 -23.59
N PRO A 210 -8.96 -20.93 -22.45
CA PRO A 210 -10.01 -21.93 -22.21
C PRO A 210 -11.41 -21.34 -22.41
N GLN A 211 -12.35 -22.11 -22.96
CA GLN A 211 -13.72 -21.65 -23.22
C GLN A 211 -14.74 -22.46 -22.42
N GLY A 212 -15.67 -21.77 -21.75
CA GLY A 212 -16.73 -22.40 -20.96
C GLY A 212 -17.48 -21.38 -20.08
N ALA A 213 -18.67 -21.77 -19.59
CA ALA A 213 -19.54 -20.89 -18.79
C ALA A 213 -18.92 -20.47 -17.43
N TYR A 214 -18.11 -21.33 -16.83
CA TYR A 214 -17.47 -21.11 -15.51
C TYR A 214 -15.99 -20.70 -15.63
N MET A 215 -15.65 -19.87 -16.61
CA MET A 215 -14.28 -19.39 -16.81
C MET A 215 -13.89 -18.35 -15.74
N ASN A 216 -12.99 -18.73 -14.84
CA ASN A 216 -12.39 -17.92 -13.79
C ASN A 216 -10.84 -17.94 -13.88
N GLY A 217 -10.17 -17.16 -13.02
CA GLY A 217 -8.71 -17.06 -13.01
C GLY A 217 -7.98 -18.40 -12.78
N ARG A 218 -8.45 -19.19 -11.81
CA ARG A 218 -7.86 -20.50 -11.47
C ARG A 218 -7.96 -21.52 -12.60
N VAL A 219 -9.08 -21.49 -13.35
CA VAL A 219 -9.26 -22.32 -14.55
C VAL A 219 -8.26 -21.91 -15.64
N ILE A 220 -8.01 -20.62 -15.85
CA ILE A 220 -7.00 -20.17 -16.84
C ILE A 220 -5.60 -20.62 -16.42
N GLU A 221 -5.25 -20.51 -15.14
CA GLU A 221 -3.97 -21.00 -14.60
C GLU A 221 -3.76 -22.50 -14.85
N MET A 222 -4.71 -23.36 -14.48
CA MET A 222 -4.51 -24.82 -14.55
C MET A 222 -4.81 -25.43 -15.91
N THR A 223 -5.65 -24.78 -16.75
CA THR A 223 -6.13 -25.36 -18.02
C THR A 223 -5.57 -24.75 -19.29
N SER A 224 -5.01 -23.53 -19.25
CA SER A 224 -4.36 -22.96 -20.44
C SER A 224 -3.00 -23.60 -20.74
N ILE A 225 -2.46 -23.37 -21.94
CA ILE A 225 -1.12 -23.85 -22.34
C ILE A 225 0.00 -23.11 -21.58
N LEU A 226 -0.13 -21.80 -21.36
CA LEU A 226 0.90 -21.02 -20.66
C LEU A 226 0.73 -21.02 -19.13
N GLY A 227 -0.50 -21.15 -18.61
CA GLY A 227 -0.82 -21.04 -17.20
C GLY A 227 0.08 -21.91 -16.28
N PRO A 228 0.28 -23.21 -16.58
CA PRO A 228 1.17 -24.06 -15.79
C PRO A 228 2.62 -23.59 -15.73
N PHE A 229 3.15 -22.92 -16.76
CA PHE A 229 4.50 -22.36 -16.72
C PHE A 229 4.57 -21.12 -15.82
N PHE A 230 3.52 -20.30 -15.74
CA PHE A 230 3.45 -19.20 -14.78
C PHE A 230 3.19 -19.68 -13.34
N HIS A 231 2.46 -20.78 -13.18
CA HIS A 231 2.17 -21.42 -11.89
C HIS A 231 3.42 -21.95 -11.17
N VAL A 232 4.50 -22.28 -11.92
CA VAL A 232 5.81 -22.60 -11.34
C VAL A 232 6.26 -21.46 -10.42
N SER A 233 6.45 -21.79 -9.14
CA SER A 233 6.62 -20.84 -8.05
C SER A 233 7.37 -21.49 -6.88
N ALA A 234 7.98 -20.66 -6.02
CA ALA A 234 8.46 -21.05 -4.70
C ALA A 234 7.45 -20.69 -3.59
N LEU A 235 6.59 -19.69 -3.80
CA LEU A 235 5.41 -19.45 -2.96
C LEU A 235 4.51 -20.70 -2.98
N PRO A 236 4.03 -21.19 -1.83
CA PRO A 236 3.13 -22.34 -1.76
C PRO A 236 1.71 -22.03 -2.28
N ASP A 237 0.97 -23.08 -2.59
CA ASP A 237 -0.46 -23.03 -2.94
C ASP A 237 -1.23 -24.06 -2.10
N ARG A 238 -2.56 -24.08 -2.21
CA ARG A 238 -3.45 -24.85 -1.32
C ARG A 238 -3.80 -26.22 -1.92
N GLY A 239 -3.47 -27.28 -1.17
CA GLY A 239 -3.98 -28.64 -1.40
C GLY A 239 -3.65 -29.18 -2.80
N ILE A 240 -4.68 -29.47 -3.59
CA ILE A 240 -4.52 -30.15 -4.90
C ILE A 240 -3.67 -29.39 -5.92
N PHE A 241 -3.46 -28.09 -5.73
CA PHE A 241 -2.65 -27.22 -6.60
C PHE A 241 -1.17 -27.15 -6.20
N GLN A 242 -0.72 -27.88 -5.18
CA GLN A 242 0.68 -27.84 -4.77
C GLN A 242 1.62 -28.46 -5.83
N GLY A 243 2.49 -27.62 -6.37
CA GLY A 243 3.63 -28.05 -7.18
C GLY A 243 4.62 -28.90 -6.38
N GLN A 244 5.35 -29.77 -7.07
CA GLN A 244 6.30 -30.71 -6.48
C GLN A 244 7.72 -30.52 -7.06
N PRO A 245 8.77 -30.74 -6.25
CA PRO A 245 8.73 -31.04 -4.81
C PRO A 245 8.39 -29.80 -3.96
N ASP A 246 7.95 -30.00 -2.71
CA ASP A 246 7.66 -28.91 -1.78
C ASP A 246 8.92 -28.09 -1.44
N VAL A 247 8.88 -26.78 -1.76
CA VAL A 247 10.02 -25.86 -1.60
C VAL A 247 10.22 -25.45 -0.15
N GLY A 248 9.14 -25.29 0.63
CA GLY A 248 9.21 -24.95 2.05
C GLY A 248 9.86 -26.08 2.85
N GLN A 249 9.42 -27.31 2.63
CA GLN A 249 9.96 -28.48 3.30
C GLN A 249 11.42 -28.78 2.91
N GLN A 250 11.80 -28.63 1.63
CA GLN A 250 13.18 -28.90 1.20
C GLN A 250 14.16 -27.79 1.62
N CYS A 251 13.84 -26.53 1.34
CA CYS A 251 14.75 -25.41 1.60
C CYS A 251 14.71 -24.88 3.05
N PHE A 252 13.58 -25.00 3.74
CA PHE A 252 13.31 -24.21 4.96
C PHE A 252 12.74 -25.00 6.16
N SER A 253 12.56 -26.33 6.09
CA SER A 253 12.28 -27.14 7.29
C SER A 253 13.38 -26.99 8.35
N GLU A 254 13.00 -26.86 9.62
CA GLU A 254 13.92 -26.59 10.74
C GLU A 254 14.86 -25.38 10.52
N ALA A 255 14.42 -24.31 9.82
CA ALA A 255 15.28 -23.16 9.50
C ALA A 255 15.97 -22.48 10.70
N SER A 256 15.46 -22.67 11.92
CA SER A 256 16.06 -22.19 13.17
C SER A 256 17.31 -22.98 13.62
N THR A 257 17.49 -24.22 13.17
CA THR A 257 18.66 -25.07 13.48
C THR A 257 19.69 -25.10 12.35
N ARG A 258 19.29 -24.79 11.11
CA ARG A 258 20.17 -24.75 9.92
C ARG A 258 21.25 -23.66 10.04
N ARG A 259 22.41 -23.90 9.43
CA ARG A 259 23.50 -22.91 9.38
C ARG A 259 23.11 -21.76 8.43
N PRO A 260 23.38 -20.48 8.77
CA PRO A 260 23.01 -19.34 7.91
C PRO A 260 23.53 -19.42 6.46
N ALA A 261 24.70 -20.04 6.24
CA ALA A 261 25.26 -20.22 4.90
C ALA A 261 24.41 -21.16 4.01
N ASP A 262 23.80 -22.20 4.59
CA ASP A 262 22.97 -23.15 3.84
C ASP A 262 21.64 -22.50 3.43
N LEU A 263 21.06 -21.70 4.33
CA LEU A 263 19.87 -20.87 4.04
C LEU A 263 20.16 -19.84 2.93
N LEU A 264 21.31 -19.16 2.98
CA LEU A 264 21.75 -18.23 1.92
C LEU A 264 21.95 -18.93 0.57
N SER A 265 22.42 -20.19 0.56
CA SER A 265 22.47 -21.03 -0.64
C SER A 265 21.08 -21.33 -1.20
N SER A 266 20.12 -21.70 -0.34
CA SER A 266 18.72 -21.93 -0.73
C SER A 266 18.07 -20.68 -1.33
N PHE A 267 18.22 -19.52 -0.67
CA PHE A 267 17.72 -18.24 -1.19
C PHE A 267 18.33 -17.90 -2.56
N THR A 268 19.65 -18.09 -2.72
CA THR A 268 20.35 -17.82 -3.99
C THR A 268 19.90 -18.76 -5.10
N THR A 269 19.67 -20.04 -4.77
CA THR A 269 19.18 -21.06 -5.71
C THR A 269 17.79 -20.71 -6.21
N ILE A 270 16.83 -20.46 -5.30
CA ILE A 270 15.45 -20.08 -5.64
C ILE A 270 15.46 -18.82 -6.51
N LYS A 271 16.16 -17.75 -6.10
CA LYS A 271 16.24 -16.50 -6.87
C LYS A 271 16.78 -16.72 -8.29
N THR A 272 17.83 -17.53 -8.45
CA THR A 272 18.47 -17.79 -9.76
C THR A 272 17.53 -18.58 -10.66
N VAL A 273 16.91 -19.64 -10.12
CA VAL A 273 16.01 -20.53 -10.88
C VAL A 273 14.72 -19.79 -11.27
N MET A 274 14.15 -18.98 -10.37
CA MET A 274 12.97 -18.16 -10.67
C MET A 274 13.26 -17.06 -11.68
N ASN A 275 14.42 -16.40 -11.65
CA ASN A 275 14.77 -15.44 -12.70
C ASN A 275 14.93 -16.13 -14.07
N SER A 276 15.52 -17.32 -14.13
CA SER A 276 15.55 -18.11 -15.37
C SER A 276 14.16 -18.50 -15.90
N LEU A 277 13.14 -18.65 -15.03
CA LEU A 277 11.75 -18.82 -15.45
C LEU A 277 11.21 -17.51 -16.06
N TYR A 278 11.39 -16.40 -15.36
CA TYR A 278 10.90 -15.08 -15.78
C TYR A 278 11.53 -14.64 -17.12
N ASP A 279 12.83 -14.88 -17.31
CA ASP A 279 13.55 -14.57 -18.56
C ASP A 279 13.00 -15.38 -19.74
N GLY A 280 12.85 -16.71 -19.57
CA GLY A 280 12.32 -17.58 -20.63
C GLY A 280 10.85 -17.30 -20.96
N LEU A 281 10.01 -17.01 -19.96
CA LEU A 281 8.62 -16.59 -20.18
C LEU A 281 8.53 -15.22 -20.88
N ALA A 282 9.39 -14.28 -20.52
CA ALA A 282 9.49 -12.99 -21.21
C ALA A 282 9.95 -13.17 -22.66
N GLU A 283 10.91 -14.04 -22.96
CA GLU A 283 11.33 -14.32 -24.34
C GLU A 283 10.22 -14.99 -25.17
N VAL A 284 9.46 -15.92 -24.58
CA VAL A 284 8.27 -16.53 -25.20
C VAL A 284 7.22 -15.48 -25.55
N LEU A 285 6.80 -14.65 -24.57
CA LEU A 285 5.82 -13.59 -24.83
C LEU A 285 6.34 -12.56 -25.83
N LEU A 286 7.60 -12.13 -25.70
CA LEU A 286 8.22 -11.16 -26.61
C LEU A 286 8.31 -11.69 -28.05
N SER A 287 8.55 -12.99 -28.25
CA SER A 287 8.54 -13.63 -29.57
C SER A 287 7.15 -13.59 -30.20
N LEU A 288 6.10 -13.91 -29.43
CA LEU A 288 4.71 -13.85 -29.86
C LEU A 288 4.20 -12.40 -30.04
N LEU A 289 4.75 -11.42 -29.32
CA LEU A 289 4.41 -10.00 -29.46
C LEU A 289 5.16 -9.32 -30.62
N LYS A 290 6.33 -9.82 -31.02
CA LYS A 290 7.07 -9.35 -32.20
C LYS A 290 6.33 -9.68 -33.49
N ASN A 291 5.79 -10.89 -33.64
CA ASN A 291 4.98 -11.26 -34.80
C ASN A 291 3.59 -10.60 -34.76
N ALA A 292 3.16 -10.03 -35.89
CA ALA A 292 1.89 -9.32 -36.03
C ALA A 292 0.67 -10.24 -35.91
N ASP A 293 0.75 -11.47 -36.44
CA ASP A 293 -0.37 -12.43 -36.46
C ASP A 293 -0.75 -12.94 -35.07
N THR A 294 0.21 -12.94 -34.14
CA THR A 294 0.08 -13.50 -32.78
C THR A 294 -0.11 -12.43 -31.70
N ARG A 295 0.37 -11.20 -31.94
CA ARG A 295 0.34 -10.08 -30.96
C ARG A 295 -1.05 -9.82 -30.37
N GLU A 296 -2.08 -9.73 -31.21
CA GLU A 296 -3.46 -9.46 -30.78
C GLU A 296 -4.01 -10.55 -29.85
N SER A 297 -3.63 -11.81 -30.08
CA SER A 297 -4.02 -12.97 -29.26
C SER A 297 -3.29 -13.03 -27.92
N VAL A 298 -2.05 -12.52 -27.84
CA VAL A 298 -1.31 -12.35 -26.57
C VAL A 298 -1.91 -11.23 -25.74
N LEU A 299 -2.17 -10.07 -26.35
CA LEU A 299 -2.80 -8.94 -25.66
C LEU A 299 -4.21 -9.30 -25.18
N LYS A 300 -4.95 -10.13 -25.91
CA LYS A 300 -6.21 -10.71 -25.44
C LYS A 300 -6.02 -11.68 -24.27
N TYR A 301 -5.03 -12.58 -24.32
CA TYR A 301 -4.74 -13.51 -23.23
C TYR A 301 -4.40 -12.79 -21.93
N LEU A 302 -3.48 -11.80 -21.99
CA LEU A 302 -3.09 -10.99 -20.83
C LEU A 302 -4.29 -10.22 -20.25
N ALA A 303 -5.12 -9.60 -21.11
CA ALA A 303 -6.33 -8.91 -20.67
C ALA A 303 -7.34 -9.84 -19.99
N GLU A 304 -7.59 -11.04 -20.54
CA GLU A 304 -8.50 -12.02 -19.95
C GLU A 304 -7.97 -12.52 -18.59
N VAL A 305 -6.67 -12.80 -18.48
CA VAL A 305 -6.01 -13.16 -17.22
C VAL A 305 -6.19 -12.07 -16.16
N ILE A 306 -6.02 -10.80 -16.51
CA ILE A 306 -6.21 -9.67 -15.58
C ILE A 306 -7.69 -9.54 -15.17
N ASN A 307 -8.60 -9.47 -16.14
CA ASN A 307 -10.03 -9.27 -15.88
C ASN A 307 -10.65 -10.40 -15.06
N LYS A 308 -10.25 -11.65 -15.29
CA LYS A 308 -10.73 -12.84 -14.56
C LYS A 308 -10.11 -13.04 -13.18
N ASN A 309 -9.24 -12.13 -12.76
CA ASN A 309 -8.60 -12.11 -11.44
C ASN A 309 -8.75 -10.75 -10.73
N SER A 310 -9.65 -9.87 -11.19
CA SER A 310 -9.92 -8.56 -10.57
C SER A 310 -10.27 -8.68 -9.07
N SER A 311 -10.94 -9.76 -8.68
CA SER A 311 -11.26 -10.12 -7.30
C SER A 311 -10.05 -10.39 -6.39
N ARG A 312 -8.82 -10.54 -6.93
CA ARG A 312 -7.59 -10.59 -6.13
C ARG A 312 -7.30 -9.26 -5.40
N ALA A 313 -7.94 -8.16 -5.79
CA ALA A 313 -7.88 -6.87 -5.10
C ALA A 313 -8.81 -6.79 -3.86
N HIS A 314 -9.66 -7.79 -3.61
CA HIS A 314 -10.52 -7.79 -2.42
C HIS A 314 -9.74 -8.24 -1.16
N ILE A 315 -10.20 -7.78 0.01
CA ILE A 315 -9.60 -8.12 1.33
C ILE A 315 -9.58 -9.64 1.54
N GLN A 316 -10.68 -10.31 1.20
CA GLN A 316 -10.77 -11.78 1.17
C GLN A 316 -10.85 -12.25 -0.28
N VAL A 317 -9.88 -13.08 -0.67
CA VAL A 317 -9.76 -13.66 -2.02
C VAL A 317 -10.10 -15.14 -1.93
N ASP A 318 -11.04 -15.62 -2.74
CA ASP A 318 -11.31 -17.06 -2.88
C ASP A 318 -10.19 -17.75 -3.69
N PRO A 319 -9.43 -18.70 -3.11
CA PRO A 319 -8.35 -19.39 -3.80
C PRO A 319 -8.80 -20.37 -4.90
N LEU A 320 -10.10 -20.65 -5.04
CA LEU A 320 -10.66 -21.57 -6.03
C LEU A 320 -11.15 -20.86 -7.31
N SER A 321 -11.52 -19.59 -7.22
CA SER A 321 -11.85 -18.75 -8.37
C SER A 321 -10.65 -17.97 -8.92
N CYS A 322 -9.76 -17.51 -8.04
CA CYS A 322 -8.59 -16.72 -8.41
C CYS A 322 -7.37 -17.62 -8.66
N ALA A 323 -6.51 -17.21 -9.60
CA ALA A 323 -5.20 -17.82 -9.80
C ALA A 323 -4.27 -17.57 -8.59
N SER A 324 -3.24 -18.40 -8.43
CA SER A 324 -2.29 -18.33 -7.33
C SER A 324 -1.54 -16.99 -7.27
N SER A 325 -1.06 -16.62 -6.06
CA SER A 325 -0.13 -15.50 -5.91
C SER A 325 1.22 -15.81 -6.59
N GLY A 326 1.60 -17.09 -6.75
CA GLY A 326 2.76 -17.52 -7.55
C GLY A 326 2.65 -17.10 -9.02
N MET A 327 1.55 -17.46 -9.70
CA MET A 327 1.28 -17.06 -11.09
C MET A 327 1.33 -15.54 -11.27
N PHE A 328 0.73 -14.78 -10.35
CA PHE A 328 0.67 -13.33 -10.48
C PHE A 328 2.00 -12.62 -10.13
N VAL A 329 2.84 -13.20 -9.27
CA VAL A 329 4.23 -12.73 -9.05
C VAL A 329 5.12 -13.07 -10.25
N SER A 330 5.03 -14.28 -10.80
CA SER A 330 5.71 -14.66 -12.04
C SER A 330 5.29 -13.78 -13.22
N LEU A 331 3.99 -13.49 -13.35
CA LEU A 331 3.47 -12.57 -14.37
C LEU A 331 3.94 -11.12 -14.13
N SER A 332 4.02 -10.66 -12.87
CA SER A 332 4.59 -9.35 -12.52
C SER A 332 6.05 -9.23 -12.99
N ALA A 333 6.88 -10.23 -12.69
CA ALA A 333 8.30 -10.24 -13.07
C ALA A 333 8.53 -10.30 -14.59
N VAL A 334 7.60 -10.91 -15.33
CA VAL A 334 7.60 -10.98 -16.81
C VAL A 334 7.09 -9.67 -17.43
N MET A 335 6.01 -9.08 -16.91
CA MET A 335 5.45 -7.82 -17.40
C MET A 335 6.41 -6.63 -17.16
N LEU A 336 7.15 -6.64 -16.05
CA LEU A 336 8.24 -5.68 -15.82
C LEU A 336 9.36 -5.79 -16.88
N ARG A 337 9.77 -7.01 -17.25
CA ARG A 337 10.74 -7.25 -18.34
C ARG A 337 10.26 -6.75 -19.69
N LEU A 338 8.96 -6.87 -19.97
CA LEU A 338 8.35 -6.30 -21.18
C LEU A 338 8.28 -4.76 -21.15
N CYS A 339 8.31 -4.14 -19.97
CA CYS A 339 8.38 -2.69 -19.80
C CYS A 339 9.80 -2.11 -19.88
N GLU A 340 10.86 -2.86 -19.55
CA GLU A 340 12.27 -2.40 -19.58
C GLU A 340 12.64 -1.54 -20.80
N PRO A 341 12.26 -1.89 -22.06
CA PRO A 341 12.59 -1.09 -23.25
C PRO A 341 11.94 0.29 -23.34
N PHE A 342 11.09 0.68 -22.37
CA PHE A 342 10.45 1.99 -22.28
C PHE A 342 10.36 2.57 -20.85
N LEU A 343 11.13 2.03 -19.89
CA LEU A 343 11.32 2.67 -18.57
C LEU A 343 12.18 3.95 -18.66
N ASP A 344 12.90 4.15 -19.77
CA ASP A 344 13.49 5.45 -20.09
C ASP A 344 12.39 6.45 -20.45
N LEU A 345 12.37 7.59 -19.75
CA LEU A 345 11.32 8.63 -19.82
C LEU A 345 11.12 9.25 -21.23
N THR A 346 11.95 8.88 -22.21
CA THR A 346 11.87 9.30 -23.62
C THR A 346 10.58 8.85 -24.34
N LYS A 347 9.91 7.79 -23.85
CA LYS A 347 8.75 7.18 -24.51
C LYS A 347 7.40 7.47 -23.85
N MET A 348 7.36 8.34 -22.83
CA MET A 348 6.12 8.68 -22.10
C MET A 348 4.98 9.17 -23.02
N ASP A 349 5.30 9.87 -24.11
CA ASP A 349 4.33 10.34 -25.12
C ASP A 349 3.60 9.21 -25.89
N LYS A 350 3.92 7.94 -25.61
CA LYS A 350 3.23 6.76 -26.18
C LYS A 350 2.23 6.11 -25.22
N ILE A 351 2.08 6.68 -24.01
CA ILE A 351 1.14 6.25 -22.96
C ILE A 351 -0.03 7.25 -22.95
N ASP A 352 -1.16 6.85 -23.52
CA ASP A 352 -2.34 7.70 -23.68
C ASP A 352 -3.29 7.55 -22.47
N PRO A 353 -3.56 8.62 -21.70
CA PRO A 353 -4.52 8.56 -20.59
C PRO A 353 -5.93 8.18 -21.03
N LYS A 354 -6.32 8.43 -22.29
CA LYS A 354 -7.64 8.05 -22.82
C LYS A 354 -7.88 6.53 -22.81
N TYR A 355 -6.84 5.70 -22.67
CA TYR A 355 -6.95 4.26 -22.50
C TYR A 355 -7.85 3.84 -21.32
N VAL A 356 -7.84 4.59 -20.21
CA VAL A 356 -8.63 4.28 -19.00
C VAL A 356 -10.14 4.25 -19.29
N PHE A 357 -10.59 5.04 -20.25
CA PHE A 357 -12.01 5.26 -20.53
C PHE A 357 -12.51 4.45 -21.74
N TYR A 358 -11.69 4.32 -22.78
CA TYR A 358 -12.08 3.74 -24.06
C TYR A 358 -11.39 2.40 -24.40
N SER A 359 -10.59 1.82 -23.50
CA SER A 359 -10.06 0.46 -23.70
C SER A 359 -11.17 -0.58 -23.79
N THR A 360 -11.15 -1.39 -24.85
CA THR A 360 -12.02 -2.56 -25.00
C THR A 360 -11.37 -3.86 -24.47
N ARG A 361 -10.22 -3.77 -23.77
CA ARG A 361 -9.50 -4.94 -23.25
C ARG A 361 -9.47 -5.00 -21.73
N LEU A 362 -9.13 -3.91 -21.05
CA LEU A 362 -9.08 -3.85 -19.58
C LEU A 362 -10.24 -3.00 -19.07
N ASP A 363 -11.02 -3.54 -18.13
CA ASP A 363 -12.04 -2.73 -17.48
C ASP A 363 -11.45 -1.98 -16.28
N LEU A 364 -11.18 -0.68 -16.50
CA LEU A 364 -10.60 0.22 -15.50
C LEU A 364 -11.63 1.19 -14.90
N ARG A 365 -12.85 1.22 -15.45
CA ARG A 365 -13.88 2.25 -15.18
C ARG A 365 -14.61 2.04 -13.84
N GLY A 366 -14.57 0.82 -13.31
CA GLY A 366 -15.10 0.47 -11.98
C GLY A 366 -14.10 0.64 -10.83
N LEU A 367 -12.95 1.30 -11.06
CA LEU A 367 -11.93 1.56 -10.04
C LEU A 367 -12.12 2.97 -9.47
N THR A 368 -11.88 3.14 -8.16
CA THR A 368 -11.85 4.46 -7.51
C THR A 368 -10.84 5.38 -8.21
N ALA A 369 -11.25 6.61 -8.52
CA ALA A 369 -10.40 7.62 -9.14
C ALA A 369 -9.77 8.56 -8.09
N LEU A 370 -8.65 9.20 -8.43
CA LEU A 370 -7.90 10.09 -7.52
C LEU A 370 -8.74 11.27 -6.99
N HIS A 371 -9.67 11.81 -7.78
CA HIS A 371 -10.49 12.95 -7.38
C HIS A 371 -11.92 12.93 -7.92
N ALA A 372 -12.11 12.57 -9.20
CA ALA A 372 -13.40 12.65 -9.88
C ALA A 372 -14.42 11.64 -9.33
N SER A 373 -15.69 12.04 -9.28
CA SER A 373 -16.80 11.12 -9.00
C SER A 373 -17.09 10.22 -10.21
N SER A 374 -17.74 9.08 -9.97
CA SER A 374 -18.24 8.20 -11.04
C SER A 374 -19.21 8.91 -12.00
N GLU A 375 -19.97 9.88 -11.49
CA GLU A 375 -20.89 10.72 -12.26
C GLU A 375 -20.13 11.73 -13.14
N GLU A 376 -19.10 12.39 -12.58
CA GLU A 376 -18.23 13.33 -13.31
C GLU A 376 -17.48 12.62 -14.45
N VAL A 377 -16.95 11.42 -14.18
CA VAL A 377 -16.31 10.54 -15.18
C VAL A 377 -17.31 10.21 -16.30
N ALA A 378 -18.52 9.77 -15.95
CA ALA A 378 -19.55 9.41 -16.92
C ALA A 378 -20.02 10.61 -17.76
N GLU A 379 -20.25 11.77 -17.14
CA GLU A 379 -20.58 13.01 -17.85
C GLU A 379 -19.47 13.43 -18.83
N TRP A 380 -18.20 13.33 -18.44
CA TRP A 380 -17.08 13.73 -19.29
C TRP A 380 -16.91 12.78 -20.49
N ILE A 381 -17.01 11.47 -20.30
CA ILE A 381 -17.00 10.47 -21.39
C ILE A 381 -18.17 10.70 -22.37
N ASN A 382 -19.36 11.04 -21.86
CA ASN A 382 -20.52 11.35 -22.69
C ASN A 382 -20.34 12.66 -23.49
N LYS A 383 -19.61 13.66 -22.96
CA LYS A 383 -19.31 14.94 -23.64
C LYS A 383 -18.21 14.81 -24.70
N ASP A 384 -17.22 13.95 -24.48
CA ASP A 384 -16.08 13.71 -25.39
C ASP A 384 -16.43 12.72 -26.54
N SER A 385 -17.68 12.21 -26.58
CA SER A 385 -18.19 11.29 -27.60
C SER A 385 -18.67 12.02 -28.87
N PRO A 386 -18.03 11.83 -30.05
CA PRO A 386 -18.35 12.57 -31.28
C PRO A 386 -19.62 12.05 -31.97
N GLY A 387 -20.80 12.41 -31.44
CA GLY A 387 -22.10 12.04 -32.03
C GLY A 387 -23.34 12.72 -31.42
N GLY A 388 -23.20 13.46 -30.31
CA GLY A 388 -24.31 14.22 -29.70
C GLY A 388 -24.49 15.59 -30.34
N THR A 389 -25.51 15.77 -31.18
CA THR A 389 -25.85 17.08 -31.77
C THR A 389 -26.45 18.02 -30.71
N GLU A 390 -26.20 19.33 -30.83
CA GLU A 390 -26.85 20.36 -30.02
C GLU A 390 -28.39 20.24 -30.10
N GLY A 391 -29.11 20.04 -28.99
CA GLY A 391 -30.54 19.67 -29.12
C GLY A 391 -31.51 19.73 -27.94
N SER A 392 -31.12 19.91 -26.67
CA SER A 392 -32.12 20.06 -25.59
C SER A 392 -31.61 20.71 -24.29
N ARG A 393 -31.64 22.05 -24.23
CA ARG A 393 -31.72 22.77 -22.94
C ARG A 393 -33.19 22.97 -22.57
N GLN A 394 -33.72 22.19 -21.63
CA GLN A 394 -34.97 22.54 -20.94
C GLN A 394 -35.09 21.91 -19.55
N TYR A 395 -35.05 22.80 -18.55
CA TYR A 395 -35.58 22.72 -17.18
C TYR A 395 -35.99 21.36 -16.58
N SER A 396 -35.20 20.92 -15.60
CA SER A 396 -35.70 20.36 -14.33
C SER A 396 -34.61 20.57 -13.27
N ASP A 397 -34.76 21.60 -12.44
CA ASP A 397 -33.78 21.98 -11.41
C ASP A 397 -34.42 21.90 -10.01
N GLY A 398 -33.62 21.54 -9.01
CA GLY A 398 -33.93 21.80 -7.59
C GLY A 398 -35.00 20.95 -6.90
N GLU A 399 -34.83 19.62 -6.78
CA GLU A 399 -35.37 18.92 -5.58
C GLU A 399 -34.67 17.61 -5.13
N SER A 400 -33.76 17.01 -5.92
CA SER A 400 -33.12 15.72 -5.54
C SER A 400 -31.78 15.85 -4.78
N ARG A 401 -31.40 17.03 -4.30
CA ARG A 401 -30.03 17.34 -3.81
C ARG A 401 -29.81 17.23 -2.30
N LEU A 402 -30.76 16.63 -1.56
CA LEU A 402 -30.79 16.64 -0.09
C LEU A 402 -31.13 15.29 0.59
N LEU A 403 -31.25 14.20 -0.16
CA LEU A 403 -31.66 12.87 0.37
C LEU A 403 -30.75 11.70 -0.05
N GLN A 404 -29.49 11.96 -0.42
CA GLN A 404 -28.50 10.92 -0.74
C GLN A 404 -27.13 11.10 -0.06
N SER A 405 -27.09 11.85 1.05
CA SER A 405 -25.89 12.10 1.86
C SER A 405 -25.80 11.26 3.15
N GLN A 406 -26.54 10.15 3.25
CA GLN A 406 -26.56 9.28 4.45
C GLN A 406 -26.41 7.77 4.18
N GLU A 407 -26.31 7.30 2.93
CA GLU A 407 -26.11 5.88 2.60
C GLU A 407 -24.74 5.62 1.94
N ALA A 408 -23.67 5.87 2.68
CA ALA A 408 -22.29 5.56 2.25
C ALA A 408 -21.51 4.72 3.29
N THR A 409 -22.13 4.31 4.39
CA THR A 409 -21.44 3.73 5.57
C THR A 409 -22.27 2.71 6.36
N SER A 410 -22.58 1.55 5.78
CA SER A 410 -23.10 0.40 6.56
C SER A 410 -22.73 -0.96 5.95
N SER A 411 -21.65 -1.57 6.44
CA SER A 411 -21.31 -2.97 6.13
C SER A 411 -22.19 -3.92 6.95
N GLY A 412 -23.42 -4.18 6.48
CA GLY A 412 -24.40 -5.04 7.14
C GLY A 412 -24.68 -6.33 6.36
N SER A 413 -24.34 -7.49 6.93
CA SER A 413 -24.56 -8.79 6.31
C SER A 413 -26.03 -9.20 6.32
N ASN A 414 -26.61 -9.50 5.16
CA ASN A 414 -27.75 -10.42 5.04
C ASN A 414 -27.79 -11.06 3.64
N ALA A 415 -28.14 -12.35 3.59
CA ALA A 415 -28.19 -13.13 2.35
C ALA A 415 -29.63 -13.22 1.78
N HIS A 416 -29.73 -13.61 0.50
CA HIS A 416 -30.96 -13.93 -0.24
C HIS A 416 -31.85 -12.75 -0.67
N GLY A 417 -31.42 -12.07 -1.74
CA GLY A 417 -32.29 -11.29 -2.63
C GLY A 417 -31.73 -11.31 -4.07
N PRO A 418 -32.55 -11.40 -5.13
CA PRO A 418 -32.07 -11.47 -6.51
C PRO A 418 -31.55 -10.12 -7.03
N SER A 419 -30.37 -10.11 -7.63
CA SER A 419 -29.61 -8.90 -8.03
C SER A 419 -30.12 -8.25 -9.33
N PHE A 420 -31.16 -7.43 -9.22
CA PHE A 420 -31.79 -6.69 -10.34
C PHE A 420 -31.04 -5.43 -10.83
N LEU A 421 -29.70 -5.44 -10.87
CA LEU A 421 -28.86 -4.35 -11.44
C LEU A 421 -27.76 -4.85 -12.38
N HIS A 422 -28.09 -5.77 -13.30
CA HIS A 422 -27.14 -6.27 -14.31
C HIS A 422 -27.64 -6.15 -15.76
N ASN A 423 -28.49 -5.18 -16.07
CA ASN A 423 -29.11 -5.02 -17.40
C ASN A 423 -28.97 -3.62 -18.03
N ALA A 424 -27.89 -2.90 -17.71
CA ALA A 424 -27.37 -1.89 -18.62
C ALA A 424 -26.81 -2.60 -19.87
N LYS A 425 -27.64 -2.76 -20.91
CA LYS A 425 -27.17 -3.28 -22.20
C LYS A 425 -26.04 -2.38 -22.73
N PRO A 426 -24.93 -2.93 -23.24
CA PRO A 426 -23.92 -2.10 -23.89
C PRO A 426 -24.56 -1.39 -25.09
N VAL A 427 -24.64 -0.07 -25.03
CA VAL A 427 -24.98 0.76 -26.19
C VAL A 427 -23.91 0.46 -27.26
N PRO A 428 -24.28 0.14 -28.51
CA PRO A 428 -23.31 -0.16 -29.55
C PRO A 428 -22.63 1.15 -30.00
N ILE A 429 -21.57 1.54 -29.30
CA ILE A 429 -20.73 2.67 -29.67
C ILE A 429 -20.08 2.34 -31.02
N SER A 430 -20.55 2.98 -32.09
CA SER A 430 -20.06 2.79 -33.46
C SER A 430 -18.79 3.61 -33.73
N SER A 431 -17.90 3.71 -32.74
CA SER A 431 -16.57 4.27 -32.92
C SER A 431 -15.65 3.22 -33.56
N GLU A 432 -14.70 3.67 -34.38
CA GLU A 432 -13.57 2.83 -34.75
C GLU A 432 -12.87 2.33 -33.48
N LYS A 433 -12.42 1.06 -33.47
CA LYS A 433 -11.73 0.49 -32.30
C LYS A 433 -10.44 1.28 -32.05
N ALA A 434 -10.43 2.11 -31.01
CA ALA A 434 -9.29 2.95 -30.64
C ALA A 434 -8.01 2.09 -30.51
N LYS A 435 -7.14 2.18 -31.52
CA LYS A 435 -5.99 1.28 -31.64
C LYS A 435 -4.78 1.88 -30.94
N TYR A 436 -4.70 1.62 -29.64
CA TYR A 436 -3.61 2.05 -28.77
C TYR A 436 -2.25 1.47 -29.17
N SER A 437 -1.18 2.14 -28.71
CA SER A 437 0.18 1.65 -28.90
C SER A 437 0.43 0.43 -28.00
N PHE A 438 1.30 -0.50 -28.43
CA PHE A 438 1.71 -1.62 -27.58
C PHE A 438 2.33 -1.16 -26.24
N ILE A 439 3.02 -0.01 -26.23
CA ILE A 439 3.58 0.58 -25.00
C ILE A 439 2.47 1.03 -24.06
N CYS A 440 1.39 1.63 -24.59
CA CYS A 440 0.21 2.02 -23.82
C CYS A 440 -0.49 0.79 -23.22
N GLU A 441 -0.79 -0.22 -24.04
CA GLU A 441 -1.44 -1.45 -23.57
C GLU A 441 -0.58 -2.19 -22.54
N CYS A 442 0.73 -2.33 -22.80
CA CYS A 442 1.65 -2.99 -21.88
C CYS A 442 1.78 -2.22 -20.56
N PHE A 443 1.86 -0.88 -20.59
CA PHE A 443 1.94 -0.06 -19.37
C PHE A 443 0.73 -0.28 -18.44
N PHE A 444 -0.49 -0.16 -18.97
CA PHE A 444 -1.70 -0.35 -18.16
C PHE A 444 -1.94 -1.82 -17.76
N MET A 445 -1.54 -2.79 -18.60
CA MET A 445 -1.53 -4.21 -18.20
C MET A 445 -0.53 -4.46 -17.06
N THR A 446 0.69 -3.94 -17.14
CA THR A 446 1.70 -4.08 -16.08
C THR A 446 1.23 -3.47 -14.77
N ALA A 447 0.63 -2.28 -14.78
CA ALA A 447 0.07 -1.64 -13.58
C ALA A 447 -0.99 -2.53 -12.89
N ARG A 448 -1.94 -3.10 -13.65
CA ARG A 448 -2.96 -4.00 -13.07
C ARG A 448 -2.39 -5.35 -12.63
N VAL A 449 -1.39 -5.89 -13.33
CA VAL A 449 -0.70 -7.14 -12.92
C VAL A 449 0.06 -6.94 -11.61
N LEU A 450 0.76 -5.81 -11.44
CA LEU A 450 1.50 -5.51 -10.21
C LEU A 450 0.56 -5.35 -9.02
N ASN A 451 -0.55 -4.61 -9.18
CA ASN A 451 -1.59 -4.44 -8.16
C ASN A 451 -2.16 -5.80 -7.69
N LEU A 452 -2.59 -6.65 -8.63
CA LEU A 452 -3.19 -7.96 -8.35
C LEU A 452 -2.14 -9.03 -7.96
N GLY A 453 -0.84 -8.73 -8.11
CA GLY A 453 0.28 -9.66 -7.99
C GLY A 453 1.31 -9.24 -6.97
N LEU A 454 2.35 -8.50 -7.39
CA LEU A 454 3.46 -8.12 -6.52
C LEU A 454 3.00 -7.37 -5.25
N LEU A 455 2.10 -6.40 -5.38
CA LEU A 455 1.59 -5.63 -4.23
C LEU A 455 0.66 -6.50 -3.36
N LYS A 456 -0.20 -7.31 -3.98
CA LYS A 456 -1.01 -8.30 -3.23
C LYS A 456 -0.15 -9.30 -2.46
N ALA A 457 0.97 -9.75 -3.03
CA ALA A 457 1.92 -10.62 -2.34
C ALA A 457 2.61 -9.95 -1.13
N PHE A 458 2.83 -8.63 -1.15
CA PHE A 458 3.28 -7.90 0.05
C PHE A 458 2.18 -7.78 1.12
N SER A 459 0.91 -7.59 0.72
CA SER A 459 -0.24 -7.65 1.63
C SER A 459 -0.39 -9.04 2.26
N ASP A 460 -0.30 -10.11 1.45
CA ASP A 460 -0.36 -11.50 1.90
C ASP A 460 0.78 -11.80 2.90
N PHE A 461 2.02 -11.37 2.59
CA PHE A 461 3.18 -11.49 3.49
C PHE A 461 3.02 -10.68 4.81
N LYS A 462 2.45 -9.47 4.73
CA LYS A 462 2.16 -8.62 5.91
C LYS A 462 1.16 -9.29 6.85
N HIS A 463 0.14 -9.96 6.31
CA HIS A 463 -0.81 -10.75 7.10
C HIS A 463 -0.17 -12.03 7.66
N LEU A 464 0.61 -12.77 6.86
CA LEU A 464 1.34 -13.95 7.32
C LEU A 464 2.25 -13.65 8.53
N VAL A 465 2.96 -12.53 8.53
CA VAL A 465 3.79 -12.09 9.67
C VAL A 465 2.94 -11.71 10.89
N GLN A 466 1.75 -11.13 10.71
CA GLN A 466 0.80 -10.87 11.80
C GLN A 466 0.23 -12.18 12.39
N ASP A 467 -0.07 -13.17 11.54
CA ASP A 467 -0.64 -14.44 11.96
C ASP A 467 0.40 -15.34 12.66
N ILE A 468 1.67 -15.30 12.25
CA ILE A 468 2.78 -15.87 13.02
C ILE A 468 2.81 -15.30 14.44
N SER A 469 2.83 -13.96 14.59
CA SER A 469 2.84 -13.30 15.91
C SER A 469 1.63 -13.70 16.77
N ARG A 470 0.43 -13.75 16.18
CA ARG A 470 -0.79 -14.20 16.89
C ARG A 470 -0.70 -15.64 17.36
N CYS A 471 -0.15 -16.54 16.55
CA CYS A 471 0.09 -17.93 16.93
C CYS A 471 1.17 -18.04 18.01
N GLU A 472 2.25 -17.25 17.95
CA GLU A 472 3.30 -17.19 18.98
C GLU A 472 2.76 -16.71 20.34
N ASP A 473 1.96 -15.62 20.36
CA ASP A 473 1.28 -15.11 21.56
C ASP A 473 0.30 -16.14 22.15
N SER A 474 -0.45 -16.83 21.28
CA SER A 474 -1.39 -17.89 21.68
C SER A 474 -0.66 -19.10 22.27
N LEU A 475 0.43 -19.54 21.63
CA LEU A 475 1.28 -20.63 22.10
C LEU A 475 1.95 -20.30 23.44
N ALA A 476 2.44 -19.06 23.62
CA ALA A 476 3.00 -18.60 24.88
C ALA A 476 1.96 -18.66 26.02
N THR A 477 0.72 -18.27 25.72
CA THR A 477 -0.42 -18.38 26.65
C THR A 477 -0.73 -19.84 27.00
N LEU A 478 -0.79 -20.74 26.02
CA LEU A 478 -1.07 -22.17 26.25
C LEU A 478 0.05 -22.85 27.06
N LYS A 479 1.32 -22.55 26.79
CA LYS A 479 2.46 -23.07 27.57
C LYS A 479 2.47 -22.55 29.01
N ALA A 480 2.02 -21.31 29.24
CA ALA A 480 1.83 -20.78 30.60
C ALA A 480 0.72 -21.54 31.37
N VAL A 481 -0.37 -21.94 30.70
CA VAL A 481 -1.42 -22.78 31.29
C VAL A 481 -0.91 -24.21 31.54
N GLN A 482 -0.11 -24.78 30.63
CA GLN A 482 0.44 -26.13 30.78
C GLN A 482 1.32 -26.26 32.04
N GLY A 483 2.07 -25.20 32.38
CA GLY A 483 2.85 -25.12 33.63
C GLY A 483 2.01 -25.03 34.92
N GLN A 484 0.70 -24.80 34.82
CA GLN A 484 -0.24 -24.77 35.96
C GLN A 484 -1.13 -26.02 36.02
N ALA A 485 -1.59 -26.52 34.87
CA ALA A 485 -2.45 -27.69 34.76
C ALA A 485 -2.19 -28.42 33.42
N PRO A 486 -1.33 -29.46 33.38
CA PRO A 486 -1.10 -30.24 32.17
C PRO A 486 -2.32 -31.11 31.84
N SER A 487 -2.70 -31.16 30.56
CA SER A 487 -3.74 -32.05 30.03
C SER A 487 -3.36 -32.53 28.61
N PRO A 488 -3.80 -33.72 28.19
CA PRO A 488 -3.46 -34.26 26.87
C PRO A 488 -4.09 -33.47 25.72
N GLU A 489 -5.21 -32.79 25.96
CA GLU A 489 -5.85 -31.88 24.99
C GLU A 489 -4.98 -30.63 24.78
N LEU A 490 -4.45 -30.06 25.87
CA LEU A 490 -3.54 -28.91 25.82
C LEU A 490 -2.19 -29.25 25.17
N GLU A 491 -1.68 -30.46 25.38
CA GLU A 491 -0.49 -30.97 24.68
C GLU A 491 -0.72 -31.12 23.17
N ALA A 492 -1.89 -31.61 22.76
CA ALA A 492 -2.27 -31.71 21.36
C ALA A 492 -2.44 -30.33 20.70
N ASP A 493 -3.05 -29.36 21.39
CA ASP A 493 -3.17 -27.99 20.90
C ASP A 493 -1.81 -27.27 20.80
N ILE A 494 -0.91 -27.44 21.79
CA ILE A 494 0.45 -26.88 21.72
C ILE A 494 1.22 -27.46 20.53
N ALA A 495 1.23 -28.79 20.35
CA ALA A 495 1.88 -29.44 19.21
C ALA A 495 1.27 -29.02 17.86
N ARG A 496 -0.04 -28.72 17.83
CA ARG A 496 -0.70 -28.15 16.66
C ARG A 496 -0.23 -26.72 16.37
N PHE A 497 -0.20 -25.83 17.37
CA PHE A 497 0.27 -24.45 17.17
C PHE A 497 1.75 -24.38 16.77
N GLU A 498 2.61 -25.23 17.35
CA GLU A 498 4.02 -25.35 16.93
C GLU A 498 4.14 -25.72 15.45
N LYS A 499 3.31 -26.66 14.97
CA LYS A 499 3.27 -27.06 13.56
C LYS A 499 2.68 -25.97 12.65
N GLU A 500 1.67 -25.24 13.08
CA GLU A 500 1.12 -24.10 12.32
C GLU A 500 2.16 -22.98 12.18
N ILE A 501 2.91 -22.66 13.25
CA ILE A 501 4.02 -21.69 13.23
C ILE A 501 5.16 -22.16 12.32
N GLU A 502 5.52 -23.45 12.32
CA GLU A 502 6.56 -23.95 11.41
C GLU A 502 6.14 -23.80 9.93
N LEU A 503 4.89 -24.16 9.60
CA LEU A 503 4.36 -24.03 8.24
C LEU A 503 4.32 -22.57 7.77
N TYR A 504 3.82 -21.65 8.60
CA TYR A 504 3.85 -20.22 8.28
C TYR A 504 5.29 -19.66 8.18
N SER A 505 6.23 -20.18 8.97
CA SER A 505 7.64 -19.81 8.89
C SER A 505 8.30 -20.29 7.59
N GLN A 506 8.00 -21.52 7.15
CA GLN A 506 8.43 -22.04 5.85
C GLN A 506 7.85 -21.20 4.69
N GLU A 507 6.55 -20.86 4.75
CA GLU A 507 5.91 -19.98 3.75
C GLU A 507 6.55 -18.60 3.71
N LYS A 508 6.77 -17.96 4.88
CA LYS A 508 7.44 -16.66 5.01
C LYS A 508 8.83 -16.68 4.35
N LEU A 509 9.59 -17.75 4.54
CA LEU A 509 10.92 -17.92 3.94
C LEU A 509 10.85 -18.11 2.41
N CYS A 510 9.79 -18.73 1.87
CA CYS A 510 9.54 -18.76 0.43
C CYS A 510 9.24 -17.37 -0.16
N TYR A 511 8.42 -16.53 0.51
CA TYR A 511 8.21 -15.13 0.12
C TYR A 511 9.52 -14.33 0.16
N GLU A 512 10.33 -14.52 1.22
CA GLU A 512 11.66 -13.92 1.30
C GLU A 512 12.57 -14.33 0.14
N ALA A 513 12.54 -15.61 -0.25
CA ALA A 513 13.38 -16.19 -1.29
C ALA A 513 13.05 -15.67 -2.70
N GLN A 514 11.75 -15.65 -3.06
CA GLN A 514 11.29 -15.33 -4.40
C GLN A 514 11.13 -13.82 -4.66
N ILE A 515 10.89 -13.02 -3.60
CA ILE A 515 10.54 -11.61 -3.75
C ILE A 515 11.48 -10.68 -2.95
N LEU A 516 11.51 -10.76 -1.62
CA LEU A 516 12.18 -9.73 -0.80
C LEU A 516 13.70 -9.71 -1.02
N ARG A 517 14.32 -10.88 -1.24
CA ARG A 517 15.75 -11.02 -1.54
C ARG A 517 16.06 -10.82 -3.02
N ASP A 518 15.03 -10.61 -3.86
CA ASP A 518 15.21 -10.23 -5.25
C ASP A 518 15.23 -8.71 -5.48
N GLY A 519 16.35 -8.10 -5.12
CA GLY A 519 16.61 -6.68 -5.40
C GLY A 519 16.47 -6.27 -6.87
N THR A 520 16.64 -7.16 -7.86
CA THR A 520 16.44 -6.81 -9.28
C THR A 520 14.95 -6.69 -9.62
N LEU A 521 14.11 -7.61 -9.11
CA LEU A 521 12.66 -7.50 -9.24
C LEU A 521 12.12 -6.22 -8.58
N LEU A 522 12.58 -5.91 -7.36
CA LEU A 522 12.20 -4.69 -6.63
C LEU A 522 12.64 -3.42 -7.39
N GLN A 523 13.86 -3.37 -7.92
CA GLN A 523 14.37 -2.22 -8.68
C GLN A 523 13.61 -2.00 -9.99
N HIS A 524 13.19 -3.08 -10.69
CA HIS A 524 12.38 -2.95 -11.89
C HIS A 524 10.97 -2.46 -11.57
N ALA A 525 10.37 -2.92 -10.46
CA ALA A 525 9.09 -2.40 -9.95
C ALA A 525 9.19 -0.92 -9.55
N LEU A 526 10.22 -0.53 -8.80
CA LEU A 526 10.47 0.86 -8.40
C LEU A 526 10.68 1.77 -9.62
N SER A 527 11.38 1.27 -10.66
CA SER A 527 11.57 2.00 -11.92
C SER A 527 10.26 2.15 -12.70
N PHE A 528 9.37 1.16 -12.68
CA PHE A 528 8.03 1.24 -13.26
C PHE A 528 7.12 2.24 -12.52
N TYR A 529 7.08 2.21 -11.19
CA TYR A 529 6.27 3.17 -10.42
C TYR A 529 6.87 4.59 -10.44
N ARG A 530 8.18 4.74 -10.66
CA ARG A 530 8.79 6.03 -11.00
C ARG A 530 8.28 6.56 -12.34
N LEU A 531 8.23 5.72 -13.38
CA LEU A 531 7.62 6.08 -14.68
C LEU A 531 6.15 6.49 -14.50
N MET A 532 5.36 5.74 -13.71
CA MET A 532 3.97 6.08 -13.38
C MET A 532 3.85 7.46 -12.71
N VAL A 533 4.64 7.72 -11.67
CA VAL A 533 4.67 8.98 -10.93
C VAL A 533 5.03 10.18 -11.82
N VAL A 534 6.07 10.04 -12.65
CA VAL A 534 6.51 11.11 -13.56
C VAL A 534 5.48 11.32 -14.70
N TRP A 535 4.82 10.27 -15.18
CA TRP A 535 3.75 10.35 -16.17
C TRP A 535 2.50 11.06 -15.61
N LEU A 536 2.05 10.70 -14.39
CA LEU A 536 0.96 11.38 -13.69
C LEU A 536 1.26 12.88 -13.51
N VAL A 537 2.48 13.24 -13.13
CA VAL A 537 2.91 14.65 -13.02
C VAL A 537 3.00 15.36 -14.38
N ARG A 538 3.26 14.63 -15.47
CA ARG A 538 3.21 15.20 -16.82
C ARG A 538 1.80 15.64 -17.21
N LEU A 539 0.75 14.93 -16.78
CA LEU A 539 -0.66 15.29 -17.04
C LEU A 539 -1.04 16.67 -16.47
N ILE A 540 -0.40 17.09 -15.36
CA ILE A 540 -0.61 18.41 -14.73
C ILE A 540 0.41 19.48 -15.15
N GLY A 541 1.28 19.19 -16.12
CA GLY A 541 2.25 20.14 -16.66
C GLY A 541 3.68 20.08 -16.09
N GLY A 542 4.03 19.02 -15.35
CA GLY A 542 5.38 18.75 -14.84
C GLY A 542 5.62 19.16 -13.37
N PHE A 543 6.79 18.81 -12.82
CA PHE A 543 7.20 19.12 -11.45
C PHE A 543 7.35 20.64 -11.24
N LYS A 544 6.25 21.30 -10.88
CA LYS A 544 6.13 22.75 -10.68
C LYS A 544 5.26 23.02 -9.46
N MET A 545 5.65 24.01 -8.67
CA MET A 545 4.88 24.54 -7.54
C MET A 545 4.72 26.06 -7.70
N PRO A 546 3.60 26.66 -7.23
CA PRO A 546 2.40 25.99 -6.73
C PRO A 546 1.68 25.17 -7.82
N LEU A 547 0.79 24.27 -7.43
CA LEU A 547 -0.04 23.49 -8.35
C LEU A 547 -1.02 24.38 -9.14
N PRO A 548 -1.51 23.92 -10.31
CA PRO A 548 -2.62 24.57 -11.02
C PRO A 548 -3.86 24.71 -10.14
N SER A 549 -4.64 25.78 -10.34
CA SER A 549 -5.87 26.04 -9.57
C SER A 549 -7.01 25.06 -9.86
N THR A 550 -6.99 24.41 -11.03
CA THR A 550 -7.96 23.41 -11.48
C THR A 550 -7.25 22.10 -11.80
N CYS A 551 -7.73 20.99 -11.26
CA CYS A 551 -7.25 19.65 -11.61
C CYS A 551 -7.70 19.27 -13.03
N PRO A 552 -6.81 18.85 -13.94
CA PRO A 552 -7.19 18.30 -15.24
C PRO A 552 -8.03 17.03 -15.07
N MET A 553 -9.09 16.89 -15.87
CA MET A 553 -9.99 15.73 -15.76
C MET A 553 -9.25 14.42 -16.07
N GLU A 554 -8.28 14.46 -17.00
CA GLU A 554 -7.40 13.36 -17.34
C GLU A 554 -6.55 12.87 -16.15
N PHE A 555 -6.26 13.73 -15.16
CA PHE A 555 -5.60 13.33 -13.91
C PHE A 555 -6.63 12.92 -12.85
N ALA A 556 -7.70 13.72 -12.68
CA ALA A 556 -8.74 13.50 -11.68
C ALA A 556 -9.42 12.13 -11.80
N CYS A 557 -9.55 11.62 -13.03
CA CYS A 557 -10.16 10.34 -13.37
C CYS A 557 -9.17 9.14 -13.38
N MET A 558 -7.89 9.33 -13.03
CA MET A 558 -6.95 8.20 -12.97
C MET A 558 -7.24 7.28 -11.78
N PRO A 559 -7.14 5.95 -11.96
CA PRO A 559 -7.31 4.98 -10.87
C PRO A 559 -6.35 5.21 -9.70
N GLU A 560 -6.89 5.26 -8.49
CA GLU A 560 -6.18 5.61 -7.26
C GLU A 560 -4.99 4.68 -6.95
N HIS A 561 -5.15 3.38 -7.22
CA HIS A 561 -4.11 2.38 -6.97
C HIS A 561 -2.79 2.62 -7.71
N PHE A 562 -2.78 3.40 -8.82
CA PHE A 562 -1.54 3.80 -9.49
C PHE A 562 -0.60 4.59 -8.57
N VAL A 563 -1.16 5.31 -7.60
CA VAL A 563 -0.42 6.05 -6.58
C VAL A 563 -0.29 5.22 -5.30
N GLU A 564 -1.33 4.49 -4.89
CA GLU A 564 -1.28 3.68 -3.68
C GLU A 564 -0.22 2.57 -3.76
N ASP A 565 -0.16 1.82 -4.87
CA ASP A 565 0.83 0.78 -5.11
C ASP A 565 2.27 1.37 -5.04
N ALA A 566 2.47 2.57 -5.59
CA ALA A 566 3.76 3.24 -5.57
C ALA A 566 4.19 3.58 -4.14
N MET A 567 3.26 4.08 -3.30
CA MET A 567 3.57 4.40 -1.91
C MET A 567 3.78 3.13 -1.06
N GLU A 568 2.97 2.08 -1.22
CA GLU A 568 3.14 0.80 -0.50
C GLU A 568 4.48 0.13 -0.87
N LEU A 569 4.85 0.13 -2.17
CA LEU A 569 6.15 -0.38 -2.62
C LEU A 569 7.31 0.41 -2.00
N LEU A 570 7.21 1.74 -1.87
CA LEU A 570 8.24 2.55 -1.23
C LEU A 570 8.33 2.30 0.29
N ILE A 571 7.20 2.17 0.99
CA ILE A 571 7.17 1.78 2.41
C ILE A 571 7.83 0.41 2.61
N PHE A 572 7.49 -0.56 1.75
CA PHE A 572 8.02 -1.92 1.81
C PHE A 572 9.53 -1.97 1.49
N ALA A 573 9.95 -1.34 0.39
CA ALA A 573 11.36 -1.27 0.01
C ALA A 573 12.22 -0.51 1.04
N SER A 574 11.68 0.51 1.70
CA SER A 574 12.40 1.22 2.77
C SER A 574 12.72 0.35 3.99
N ARG A 575 12.00 -0.78 4.17
CA ARG A 575 12.24 -1.75 5.25
C ARG A 575 13.23 -2.85 4.85
N ILE A 576 13.64 -2.92 3.58
CA ILE A 576 14.60 -3.92 3.07
C ILE A 576 15.98 -3.26 2.89
N PRO A 577 17.04 -3.75 3.57
CA PRO A 577 18.38 -3.19 3.44
C PRO A 577 18.84 -3.11 1.97
N LYS A 578 19.28 -1.92 1.56
CA LYS A 578 19.79 -1.59 0.21
C LYS A 578 18.76 -1.68 -0.94
N ALA A 579 17.48 -1.93 -0.69
CA ALA A 579 16.49 -2.04 -1.78
C ALA A 579 16.26 -0.70 -2.52
N LEU A 580 16.54 0.44 -1.88
CA LEU A 580 16.49 1.78 -2.48
C LEU A 580 17.83 2.25 -3.10
N ASP A 581 18.92 1.48 -3.00
CA ASP A 581 20.22 1.89 -3.53
C ASP A 581 20.14 2.08 -5.05
N GLY A 582 20.56 3.25 -5.55
CA GLY A 582 20.50 3.60 -6.98
C GLY A 582 19.14 4.11 -7.49
N VAL A 583 18.09 4.14 -6.66
CA VAL A 583 16.79 4.72 -7.03
C VAL A 583 16.84 6.25 -6.98
N LEU A 584 16.31 6.90 -8.01
CA LEU A 584 16.14 8.37 -8.05
C LEU A 584 14.94 8.78 -7.20
N LEU A 585 15.16 8.91 -5.89
CA LEU A 585 14.13 9.24 -4.90
C LEU A 585 13.58 10.67 -5.05
N ASP A 586 14.32 11.59 -5.67
CA ASP A 586 13.88 12.98 -5.92
C ASP A 586 12.53 13.05 -6.67
N ASP A 587 12.30 12.22 -7.69
CA ASP A 587 11.02 12.26 -8.44
C ASP A 587 9.83 11.89 -7.54
N PHE A 588 10.01 10.92 -6.64
CA PHE A 588 9.01 10.55 -5.64
C PHE A 588 8.85 11.61 -4.55
N MET A 589 9.96 12.22 -4.09
CA MET A 589 9.95 13.30 -3.11
C MET A 589 9.21 14.54 -3.64
N ASN A 590 9.45 14.92 -4.90
CA ASN A 590 8.70 15.99 -5.56
C ASN A 590 7.21 15.66 -5.67
N PHE A 591 6.85 14.43 -6.09
CA PHE A 591 5.46 13.97 -6.18
C PHE A 591 4.73 14.05 -4.83
N ILE A 592 5.33 13.49 -3.77
CA ILE A 592 4.77 13.50 -2.41
C ILE A 592 4.50 14.93 -1.95
N ILE A 593 5.50 15.81 -2.06
CA ILE A 593 5.36 17.22 -1.64
C ILE A 593 4.25 17.93 -2.42
N MET A 594 4.11 17.68 -3.73
CA MET A 594 3.07 18.30 -4.55
C MET A 594 1.65 17.88 -4.12
N PHE A 595 1.41 16.60 -3.84
CA PHE A 595 0.05 16.07 -3.67
C PHE A 595 -0.43 15.85 -2.23
N MET A 596 0.48 15.69 -1.26
CA MET A 596 0.11 15.37 0.14
C MET A 596 -0.86 16.39 0.79
N ALA A 597 -0.79 17.67 0.40
CA ALA A 597 -1.61 18.75 0.94
C ALA A 597 -2.66 19.29 -0.04
N SER A 598 -3.02 18.47 -1.04
CA SER A 598 -3.74 18.91 -2.24
C SER A 598 -5.04 18.10 -2.42
N PRO A 599 -6.07 18.31 -1.57
CA PRO A 599 -7.34 17.59 -1.66
C PRO A 599 -8.03 17.75 -3.02
N ASN A 600 -7.82 18.89 -3.70
CA ASN A 600 -8.33 19.17 -5.05
C ASN A 600 -7.70 18.30 -6.17
N PHE A 601 -6.68 17.49 -5.85
CA PHE A 601 -5.99 16.59 -6.79
C PHE A 601 -6.02 15.13 -6.31
N ILE A 602 -5.87 14.89 -5.01
CA ILE A 602 -6.06 13.57 -4.40
C ILE A 602 -7.05 13.71 -3.25
N ARG A 603 -8.28 13.25 -3.49
CA ARG A 603 -9.40 13.41 -2.56
C ARG A 603 -9.24 12.54 -1.31
N ASN A 604 -8.75 11.31 -1.47
CA ASN A 604 -8.63 10.35 -0.36
C ASN A 604 -7.58 10.82 0.68
N PRO A 605 -7.97 11.08 1.95
CA PRO A 605 -7.04 11.46 3.00
C PRO A 605 -6.11 10.31 3.41
N TYR A 606 -6.54 9.05 3.32
CA TYR A 606 -5.72 7.89 3.67
C TYR A 606 -4.56 7.68 2.68
N LEU A 607 -4.77 7.96 1.39
CA LEU A 607 -3.67 7.95 0.41
C LEU A 607 -2.67 9.08 0.66
N ARG A 608 -3.16 10.29 0.98
CA ARG A 608 -2.30 11.43 1.37
C ARG A 608 -1.53 11.16 2.67
N ALA A 609 -2.13 10.43 3.61
CA ALA A 609 -1.48 9.92 4.82
C ALA A 609 -0.37 8.90 4.51
N LYS A 610 -0.61 7.96 3.59
CA LYS A 610 0.40 6.96 3.17
C LYS A 610 1.65 7.62 2.58
N MET A 611 1.52 8.79 1.95
CA MET A 611 2.68 9.60 1.52
C MET A 611 3.55 10.09 2.69
N VAL A 612 2.96 10.38 3.86
CA VAL A 612 3.71 10.75 5.08
C VAL A 612 4.42 9.52 5.66
N GLU A 613 3.81 8.33 5.61
CA GLU A 613 4.47 7.08 6.06
C GLU A 613 5.75 6.79 5.22
N VAL A 614 5.72 7.06 3.91
CA VAL A 614 6.93 6.98 3.05
C VAL A 614 8.04 7.92 3.56
N LEU A 615 7.73 9.19 3.82
CA LEU A 615 8.71 10.15 4.35
C LEU A 615 9.23 9.73 5.73
N ASN A 616 8.38 9.18 6.58
CA ASN A 616 8.77 8.67 7.90
C ASN A 616 9.72 7.48 7.82
N CYS A 617 9.57 6.63 6.81
CA CYS A 617 10.50 5.54 6.53
C CYS A 617 11.86 6.05 6.00
N TRP A 618 11.91 7.22 5.35
CA TRP A 618 13.13 7.84 4.84
C TRP A 618 13.90 8.68 5.87
N MET A 619 13.29 9.08 6.98
CA MET A 619 13.97 9.85 8.04
C MET A 619 15.30 9.18 8.44
N PRO A 620 16.43 9.91 8.58
CA PRO A 620 17.74 9.30 8.84
C PRO A 620 17.80 8.43 10.11
N ARG A 621 17.02 8.77 11.14
CA ARG A 621 16.88 7.98 12.38
C ARG A 621 16.28 6.58 12.16
N ARG A 622 15.52 6.36 11.07
CA ARG A 622 14.86 5.09 10.72
C ARG A 622 15.52 4.40 9.53
N SER A 623 15.92 5.16 8.51
CA SER A 623 16.56 4.62 7.30
C SER A 623 18.03 4.23 7.53
N GLY A 624 18.75 4.92 8.42
CA GLY A 624 20.19 4.75 8.60
C GLY A 624 21.06 5.20 7.39
N SER A 625 20.43 5.64 6.30
CA SER A 625 21.11 6.09 5.08
C SER A 625 21.44 7.58 5.11
N SER A 626 22.67 7.92 4.72
CA SER A 626 23.06 9.31 4.46
C SER A 626 22.44 9.87 3.17
N ALA A 627 21.91 9.02 2.28
CA ALA A 627 21.33 9.47 1.01
C ALA A 627 19.92 10.06 1.18
N THR A 628 19.10 9.55 2.11
CA THR A 628 17.76 10.10 2.35
C THR A 628 17.82 11.42 3.13
N ALA A 629 18.87 11.66 3.92
CA ALA A 629 19.08 12.92 4.63
C ALA A 629 19.11 14.14 3.68
N THR A 630 19.70 14.00 2.49
CA THR A 630 19.81 15.11 1.52
C THR A 630 18.44 15.51 0.93
N LEU A 631 17.47 14.58 0.87
CA LEU A 631 16.08 14.85 0.47
C LEU A 631 15.36 15.76 1.47
N PHE A 632 15.77 15.78 2.74
CA PHE A 632 15.25 16.68 3.74
C PHE A 632 16.08 17.96 3.86
N GLU A 633 17.42 17.86 3.81
CA GLU A 633 18.31 18.98 4.12
C GLU A 633 18.73 19.85 2.91
N GLY A 634 18.67 19.31 1.69
CA GLY A 634 19.12 20.00 0.47
C GLY A 634 18.11 20.10 -0.68
N HIS A 635 17.06 19.29 -0.71
CA HIS A 635 16.09 19.27 -1.81
C HIS A 635 15.19 20.53 -1.82
N ARG A 636 15.13 21.25 -2.96
CA ARG A 636 14.47 22.57 -3.05
C ARG A 636 13.01 22.57 -2.59
N LEU A 637 12.14 21.72 -3.15
CA LEU A 637 10.73 21.71 -2.76
C LEU A 637 10.53 21.26 -1.30
N SER A 638 11.49 20.51 -0.75
CA SER A 638 11.46 20.10 0.67
C SER A 638 11.58 21.34 1.55
N LEU A 639 12.64 22.12 1.36
CA LEU A 639 12.95 23.33 2.12
C LEU A 639 11.89 24.44 2.00
N GLU A 640 11.14 24.46 0.89
CA GLU A 640 10.17 25.51 0.56
C GLU A 640 8.72 25.16 0.94
N TYR A 641 8.29 23.90 0.73
CA TYR A 641 6.88 23.50 0.85
C TYR A 641 6.57 22.43 1.90
N LEU A 642 7.53 21.56 2.29
CA LEU A 642 7.24 20.37 3.10
C LEU A 642 6.55 20.71 4.43
N VAL A 643 7.05 21.71 5.16
CA VAL A 643 6.46 22.13 6.44
C VAL A 643 5.05 22.71 6.26
N ARG A 644 4.83 23.59 5.27
CA ARG A 644 3.50 24.18 5.00
C ARG A 644 2.49 23.08 4.63
N ASN A 645 2.94 22.10 3.86
CA ASN A 645 2.10 21.01 3.38
C ASN A 645 1.77 19.99 4.49
N LEU A 646 2.71 19.69 5.40
CA LEU A 646 2.44 18.87 6.60
C LEU A 646 1.46 19.55 7.56
N LEU A 647 1.64 20.85 7.84
CA LEU A 647 0.73 21.62 8.70
C LEU A 647 -0.69 21.67 8.13
N LYS A 648 -0.82 21.86 6.81
CA LYS A 648 -2.12 21.81 6.13
C LYS A 648 -2.75 20.42 6.17
N LEU A 649 -1.99 19.37 5.89
CA LEU A 649 -2.50 18.00 5.93
C LEU A 649 -3.01 17.63 7.35
N TYR A 650 -2.31 18.04 8.41
CA TYR A 650 -2.76 17.84 9.81
C TYR A 650 -4.16 18.44 10.07
N VAL A 651 -4.48 19.58 9.44
CA VAL A 651 -5.80 20.23 9.49
C VAL A 651 -6.81 19.49 8.62
N ASP A 652 -6.47 19.20 7.35
CA ASP A 652 -7.33 18.47 6.41
C ASP A 652 -7.85 17.13 6.98
N ILE A 653 -7.05 16.46 7.81
CA ILE A 653 -7.36 15.16 8.43
C ILE A 653 -8.47 15.22 9.50
N GLU A 654 -8.86 16.39 10.01
CA GLU A 654 -10.04 16.44 10.92
C GLU A 654 -11.33 16.04 10.18
N PHE A 655 -11.40 16.21 8.85
CA PHE A 655 -12.64 16.15 8.07
C PHE A 655 -12.68 14.99 7.05
N THR A 656 -12.23 13.78 7.43
CA THR A 656 -12.18 12.63 6.48
C THR A 656 -13.55 12.05 6.11
N GLY A 657 -14.57 12.22 6.95
CA GLY A 657 -15.96 11.81 6.70
C GLY A 657 -16.28 10.31 6.86
N SER A 658 -15.42 9.52 7.52
CA SER A 658 -15.61 8.07 7.70
C SER A 658 -16.10 7.69 9.10
N HIS A 659 -16.74 6.52 9.25
CA HIS A 659 -17.16 6.04 10.58
C HIS A 659 -16.01 5.67 11.53
N THR A 660 -14.79 5.47 11.03
CA THR A 660 -13.58 5.18 11.82
C THR A 660 -12.66 6.39 12.03
N GLN A 661 -12.97 7.51 11.35
CA GLN A 661 -12.27 8.81 11.35
C GLN A 661 -11.69 9.21 12.70
N PHE A 662 -12.47 9.05 13.78
CA PHE A 662 -12.09 9.49 15.12
C PHE A 662 -10.82 8.83 15.65
N TYR A 663 -10.60 7.54 15.39
CA TYR A 663 -9.38 6.83 15.83
C TYR A 663 -8.29 6.83 14.75
N ASP A 664 -8.68 6.83 13.47
CA ASP A 664 -7.74 6.89 12.35
C ASP A 664 -6.94 8.21 12.35
N LYS A 665 -7.58 9.35 12.69
CA LYS A 665 -6.94 10.67 12.63
C LYS A 665 -5.69 10.77 13.52
N PHE A 666 -5.72 10.19 14.72
CA PHE A 666 -4.60 10.27 15.67
C PHE A 666 -3.37 9.51 15.16
N ASN A 667 -3.57 8.33 14.55
CA ASN A 667 -2.48 7.55 13.97
C ASN A 667 -1.79 8.28 12.79
N ILE A 668 -2.54 9.05 12.01
CA ILE A 668 -1.98 9.85 10.93
C ILE A 668 -1.30 11.12 11.48
N ARG A 669 -1.92 11.79 12.47
CA ARG A 669 -1.35 12.97 13.13
C ARG A 669 -0.04 12.65 13.86
N HIS A 670 0.06 11.49 14.51
CA HIS A 670 1.30 10.93 15.04
C HIS A 670 2.39 10.81 13.97
N ASN A 671 2.07 10.25 12.79
CA ASN A 671 3.03 10.19 11.69
C ASN A 671 3.49 11.58 11.22
N ILE A 672 2.60 12.57 11.19
CA ILE A 672 2.96 13.96 10.89
C ILE A 672 3.80 14.58 12.03
N ALA A 673 3.50 14.27 13.29
CA ALA A 673 4.19 14.76 14.48
C ALA A 673 5.67 14.36 14.51
N GLU A 674 5.97 13.08 14.31
CA GLU A 674 7.35 12.57 14.29
C GLU A 674 8.19 13.25 13.20
N LEU A 675 7.60 13.45 12.01
CA LEU A 675 8.27 14.14 10.91
C LEU A 675 8.49 15.61 11.21
N LEU A 676 7.48 16.30 11.76
CA LEU A 676 7.60 17.70 12.17
C LEU A 676 8.63 17.91 13.30
N GLU A 677 8.75 16.99 14.27
CA GLU A 677 9.82 17.05 15.28
C GLU A 677 11.21 16.94 14.65
N TYR A 678 11.41 15.99 13.72
CA TYR A 678 12.67 15.86 13.00
C TYR A 678 12.98 17.12 12.17
N LEU A 679 12.02 17.63 11.41
CA LEU A 679 12.17 18.85 10.61
C LEU A 679 12.45 20.08 11.49
N TRP A 680 11.88 20.16 12.70
CA TRP A 680 12.21 21.23 13.64
C TRP A 680 13.69 21.21 14.06
N GLN A 681 14.36 20.05 14.09
CA GLN A 681 15.81 20.02 14.37
C GLN A 681 16.66 20.58 13.23
N VAL A 682 16.16 20.61 11.99
CA VAL A 682 16.87 21.17 10.83
C VAL A 682 16.68 22.69 10.77
N PRO A 683 17.76 23.52 10.85
CA PRO A 683 17.62 24.97 10.95
C PRO A 683 16.86 25.63 9.80
N SER A 684 16.98 25.12 8.57
CA SER A 684 16.30 25.63 7.39
C SER A 684 14.78 25.49 7.50
N HIS A 685 14.29 24.29 7.82
CA HIS A 685 12.86 24.00 8.04
C HIS A 685 12.31 24.76 9.25
N ARG A 686 13.07 24.84 10.36
CA ARG A 686 12.73 25.67 11.52
C ARG A 686 12.53 27.14 11.14
N ASN A 687 13.39 27.69 10.27
CA ASN A 687 13.24 29.06 9.77
C ASN A 687 12.00 29.23 8.86
N ALA A 688 11.73 28.27 7.98
CA ALA A 688 10.52 28.28 7.14
C ALA A 688 9.24 28.20 7.99
N TRP A 689 9.20 27.35 9.02
CA TRP A 689 8.08 27.25 9.97
C TRP A 689 7.84 28.58 10.69
N ARG A 690 8.90 29.22 11.22
CA ARG A 690 8.80 30.56 11.85
C ARG A 690 8.35 31.67 10.88
N GLN A 691 8.40 31.44 9.57
CA GLN A 691 7.90 32.36 8.56
C GLN A 691 6.42 32.09 8.25
N ILE A 692 6.04 30.82 8.02
CA ILE A 692 4.64 30.39 7.84
C ILE A 692 3.76 30.88 9.00
N ALA A 693 4.23 30.71 10.24
CA ALA A 693 3.48 31.12 11.44
C ALA A 693 3.31 32.64 11.63
N LYS A 694 3.97 33.47 10.80
CA LYS A 694 3.76 34.93 10.73
C LYS A 694 2.91 35.34 9.54
N GLU A 695 3.07 34.65 8.41
CA GLU A 695 2.24 34.85 7.21
C GLU A 695 0.80 34.41 7.44
N GLU A 696 0.62 33.33 8.22
CA GLU A 696 -0.67 32.67 8.47
C GLU A 696 -1.08 32.74 9.94
N GLU A 697 -0.80 33.87 10.62
CA GLU A 697 -1.13 34.09 12.04
C GLU A 697 -2.63 33.88 12.36
N LYS A 698 -3.51 34.13 11.39
CA LYS A 698 -4.96 33.81 11.42
C LYS A 698 -5.38 32.82 10.30
N GLY A 699 -4.45 32.02 9.80
CA GLY A 699 -4.63 31.08 8.70
C GLY A 699 -4.49 29.61 9.12
N VAL A 700 -3.87 28.77 8.28
CA VAL A 700 -3.79 27.32 8.52
C VAL A 700 -3.03 27.00 9.80
N TYR A 701 -2.03 27.82 10.17
CA TYR A 701 -1.28 27.62 11.42
C TYR A 701 -2.15 27.79 12.68
N LEU A 702 -3.14 28.69 12.66
CA LEU A 702 -4.07 28.86 13.78
C LEU A 702 -5.02 27.66 13.91
N ASN A 703 -5.51 27.13 12.79
CA ASN A 703 -6.31 25.90 12.75
C ASN A 703 -5.49 24.67 13.19
N PHE A 704 -4.23 24.58 12.80
CA PHE A 704 -3.31 23.53 13.25
C PHE A 704 -3.16 23.55 14.79
N LEU A 705 -2.93 24.73 15.38
CA LEU A 705 -2.88 24.86 16.84
C LEU A 705 -4.23 24.58 17.51
N ASN A 706 -5.37 24.90 16.87
CA ASN A 706 -6.69 24.53 17.36
C ASN A 706 -6.85 23.01 17.53
N PHE A 707 -6.54 22.24 16.47
CA PHE A 707 -6.70 20.79 16.50
C PHE A 707 -5.67 20.09 17.39
N LEU A 708 -4.41 20.53 17.37
CA LEU A 708 -3.36 20.03 18.27
C LEU A 708 -3.72 20.20 19.77
N ILE A 709 -4.38 21.30 20.13
CA ILE A 709 -4.88 21.54 21.50
C ILE A 709 -6.11 20.67 21.79
N ASN A 710 -7.03 20.51 20.85
CA ASN A 710 -8.22 19.65 21.04
C ASN A 710 -7.83 18.17 21.23
N ASP A 711 -6.91 17.67 20.40
CA ASP A 711 -6.39 16.30 20.50
C ASP A 711 -5.62 16.11 21.83
N SER A 712 -4.76 17.08 22.21
CA SER A 712 -4.06 17.07 23.51
C SER A 712 -5.01 16.99 24.71
N ILE A 713 -6.10 17.78 24.69
CA ILE A 713 -7.12 17.76 25.76
C ILE A 713 -7.82 16.41 25.79
N TYR A 714 -8.29 15.91 24.64
CA TYR A 714 -9.04 14.66 24.57
C TYR A 714 -8.19 13.44 24.99
N LEU A 715 -7.03 13.26 24.39
CA LEU A 715 -6.19 12.08 24.62
C LEU A 715 -5.69 12.01 26.06
N LEU A 716 -5.36 13.14 26.69
CA LEU A 716 -4.95 13.13 28.10
C LEU A 716 -6.14 12.90 29.04
N ASP A 717 -7.32 13.48 28.75
CA ASP A 717 -8.50 13.26 29.61
C ASP A 717 -9.01 11.81 29.52
N GLU A 718 -9.17 11.29 28.30
CA GLU A 718 -9.60 9.90 28.05
C GLU A 718 -8.63 8.90 28.71
N SER A 719 -7.32 9.06 28.53
CA SER A 719 -6.33 8.16 29.13
C SER A 719 -6.25 8.27 30.66
N LEU A 720 -6.40 9.46 31.24
CA LEU A 720 -6.46 9.64 32.69
C LEU A 720 -7.72 9.02 33.30
N ASN A 721 -8.88 9.14 32.64
CA ASN A 721 -10.12 8.51 33.08
C ASN A 721 -10.04 6.98 32.98
N LYS A 722 -9.51 6.42 31.87
CA LYS A 722 -9.27 4.98 31.74
C LYS A 722 -8.26 4.43 32.75
N ILE A 723 -7.27 5.22 33.20
CA ILE A 723 -6.36 4.84 34.29
C ILE A 723 -7.11 4.65 35.62
N LEU A 724 -8.24 5.32 35.84
CA LEU A 724 -9.10 5.07 37.01
C LEU A 724 -9.86 3.75 36.85
N GLU A 725 -10.54 3.53 35.70
CA GLU A 725 -11.24 2.28 35.38
C GLU A 725 -10.32 1.05 35.48
N LEU A 726 -9.13 1.12 34.90
CA LEU A 726 -8.14 0.04 34.91
C LEU A 726 -7.75 -0.36 36.34
N LYS A 727 -7.74 0.60 37.27
CA LYS A 727 -7.41 0.37 38.68
C LYS A 727 -8.59 -0.16 39.50
N GLU A 728 -9.83 0.11 39.08
CA GLU A 728 -11.00 -0.60 39.63
C GLU A 728 -10.99 -2.07 39.18
N LEU A 729 -10.67 -2.34 37.89
CA LEU A 729 -10.44 -3.72 37.42
C LEU A 729 -9.25 -4.39 38.11
N GLU A 730 -8.12 -3.68 38.30
CA GLU A 730 -6.97 -4.22 39.04
C GLU A 730 -7.34 -4.55 40.49
N ALA A 731 -8.17 -3.71 41.13
CA ALA A 731 -8.69 -3.99 42.47
C ALA A 731 -9.61 -5.22 42.50
N GLU A 732 -10.58 -5.32 41.57
CA GLU A 732 -11.45 -6.50 41.39
C GLU A 732 -10.63 -7.79 41.20
N MET A 733 -9.59 -7.75 40.36
CA MET A 733 -8.70 -8.89 40.09
C MET A 733 -7.77 -9.22 41.27
N SER A 734 -7.39 -8.23 42.08
CA SER A 734 -6.52 -8.45 43.25
C SER A 734 -7.22 -9.08 44.45
N ASN A 735 -8.55 -8.99 44.53
CA ASN A 735 -9.34 -9.60 45.59
C ASN A 735 -9.60 -11.09 45.29
N THR A 736 -8.61 -11.95 45.50
CA THR A 736 -8.69 -13.41 45.23
C THR A 736 -9.96 -14.07 45.77
N VAL A 737 -10.43 -13.68 46.96
CA VAL A 737 -11.61 -14.29 47.60
C VAL A 737 -12.92 -13.98 46.86
N GLU A 738 -13.05 -12.82 46.21
CA GLU A 738 -14.21 -12.51 45.37
C GLU A 738 -13.99 -12.87 43.90
N TRP A 739 -12.75 -12.80 43.43
CA TRP A 739 -12.36 -13.22 42.08
C TRP A 739 -12.63 -14.72 41.87
N GLU A 740 -12.18 -15.59 42.78
CA GLU A 740 -12.41 -17.04 42.70
C GLU A 740 -13.89 -17.45 42.81
N ARG A 741 -14.74 -16.60 43.40
CA ARG A 741 -16.20 -16.81 43.43
C ARG A 741 -16.88 -16.54 42.09
N ARG A 742 -16.24 -15.82 41.17
CA ARG A 742 -16.82 -15.50 39.86
C ARG A 742 -16.67 -16.65 38.86
N PRO A 743 -17.67 -16.85 37.97
CA PRO A 743 -17.58 -17.81 36.87
C PRO A 743 -16.28 -17.66 36.07
N ALA A 744 -15.71 -18.78 35.61
CA ALA A 744 -14.47 -18.77 34.84
C ALA A 744 -14.59 -17.94 33.54
N THR A 745 -15.77 -17.91 32.93
CA THR A 745 -16.12 -17.08 31.77
C THR A 745 -16.05 -15.59 32.08
N GLU A 746 -16.69 -15.14 33.17
CA GLU A 746 -16.66 -13.73 33.60
C GLU A 746 -15.23 -13.28 33.93
N ARG A 747 -14.45 -14.12 34.63
CA ARG A 747 -13.03 -13.86 34.88
C ARG A 747 -12.22 -13.69 33.60
N GLN A 748 -12.46 -14.54 32.59
CA GLN A 748 -11.78 -14.45 31.30
C GLN A 748 -12.18 -13.17 30.54
N GLU A 749 -13.46 -12.79 30.56
CA GLU A 749 -13.98 -11.57 29.95
C GLU A 749 -13.42 -10.31 30.61
N ARG A 750 -13.44 -10.23 31.95
CA ARG A 750 -12.82 -9.13 32.72
C ARG A 750 -11.30 -9.05 32.50
N THR A 751 -10.60 -10.17 32.38
CA THR A 751 -9.16 -10.19 32.05
C THR A 751 -8.89 -9.68 30.63
N ARG A 752 -9.75 -10.00 29.65
CA ARG A 752 -9.68 -9.44 28.29
C ARG A 752 -9.95 -7.93 28.29
N LEU A 753 -10.92 -7.47 29.07
CA LEU A 753 -11.23 -6.03 29.22
C LEU A 753 -10.03 -5.27 29.81
N PHE A 754 -9.41 -5.80 30.86
CA PHE A 754 -8.19 -5.23 31.46
C PHE A 754 -7.07 -5.07 30.43
N HIS A 755 -6.73 -6.12 29.67
CA HIS A 755 -5.70 -6.03 28.63
C HIS A 755 -6.10 -5.15 27.43
N SER A 756 -7.39 -4.99 27.16
CA SER A 756 -7.89 -4.05 26.15
C SER A 756 -7.66 -2.60 26.59
N GLN A 757 -8.12 -2.23 27.80
CA GLN A 757 -7.89 -0.90 28.39
C GLN A 757 -6.39 -0.60 28.54
N GLU A 758 -5.58 -1.56 28.98
CA GLU A 758 -4.12 -1.44 29.08
C GLU A 758 -3.45 -1.06 27.74
N ASN A 759 -3.86 -1.68 26.63
CA ASN A 759 -3.34 -1.33 25.31
C ASN A 759 -3.82 0.05 24.84
N ILE A 760 -5.10 0.40 25.10
CA ILE A 760 -5.67 1.70 24.74
C ILE A 760 -4.95 2.83 25.49
N ILE A 761 -4.84 2.73 26.82
CA ILE A 761 -4.13 3.71 27.67
C ILE A 761 -2.71 3.94 27.17
N ARG A 762 -1.96 2.88 26.83
CA ARG A 762 -0.59 3.02 26.31
C ARG A 762 -0.54 3.79 24.98
N ILE A 763 -1.49 3.55 24.08
CA ILE A 763 -1.55 4.23 22.78
C ILE A 763 -1.94 5.70 22.98
N ASP A 764 -3.03 5.97 23.69
CA ASP A 764 -3.54 7.34 23.92
C ASP A 764 -2.53 8.19 24.69
N MET A 765 -1.85 7.60 25.69
CA MET A 765 -0.79 8.28 26.45
C MET A 765 0.45 8.57 25.60
N LYS A 766 0.84 7.67 24.68
CA LYS A 766 1.94 7.93 23.74
C LYS A 766 1.60 9.12 22.83
N LEU A 767 0.40 9.12 22.26
CA LEU A 767 -0.10 10.19 21.40
C LEU A 767 -0.14 11.54 22.15
N ALA A 768 -0.71 11.56 23.36
CA ALA A 768 -0.75 12.76 24.22
C ALA A 768 0.65 13.28 24.59
N ASN A 769 1.61 12.39 24.88
CA ASN A 769 3.01 12.78 25.14
C ASN A 769 3.62 13.51 23.93
N GLU A 770 3.33 13.06 22.71
CA GLU A 770 3.86 13.63 21.47
C GLU A 770 3.20 14.95 21.06
N ASP A 771 1.87 15.05 21.10
CA ASP A 771 1.17 16.32 20.82
C ASP A 771 1.58 17.41 21.82
N VAL A 772 1.66 17.05 23.11
CA VAL A 772 2.14 17.96 24.16
C VAL A 772 3.64 18.25 23.98
N SER A 773 4.45 17.36 23.38
CA SER A 773 5.84 17.65 22.96
C SER A 773 5.89 18.67 21.83
N MET A 774 5.02 18.53 20.83
CA MET A 774 4.92 19.44 19.68
C MET A 774 4.56 20.86 20.12
N LEU A 775 3.55 21.01 20.99
CA LEU A 775 3.19 22.28 21.62
C LEU A 775 4.38 22.95 22.32
N ALA A 776 5.30 22.17 22.88
CA ALA A 776 6.48 22.68 23.58
C ALA A 776 7.50 23.29 22.62
N PHE A 777 7.98 22.52 21.64
CA PHE A 777 9.05 23.02 20.77
C PHE A 777 8.55 24.11 19.81
N THR A 778 7.26 24.15 19.46
CA THR A 778 6.70 25.28 18.70
C THR A 778 6.60 26.54 19.56
N SER A 779 6.06 26.45 20.78
CA SER A 779 5.91 27.62 21.67
C SER A 779 7.24 28.18 22.18
N GLU A 780 8.32 27.39 22.16
CA GLU A 780 9.70 27.82 22.42
C GLU A 780 10.13 29.04 21.56
N GLN A 781 9.63 29.16 20.33
CA GLN A 781 10.11 30.13 19.35
C GLN A 781 9.01 30.82 18.51
N ILE A 782 7.75 30.37 18.62
CA ILE A 782 6.59 30.89 17.91
C ILE A 782 5.49 31.18 18.94
N THR A 783 5.64 32.28 19.69
CA THR A 783 4.76 32.58 20.84
C THR A 783 3.47 33.32 20.47
N VAL A 784 3.50 34.20 19.46
CA VAL A 784 2.40 35.14 19.17
C VAL A 784 1.04 34.46 18.95
N PRO A 785 0.91 33.38 18.15
CA PRO A 785 -0.39 32.73 17.92
C PRO A 785 -1.01 32.09 19.18
N PHE A 786 -0.21 31.76 20.20
CA PHE A 786 -0.72 31.26 21.49
C PHE A 786 -1.24 32.38 22.41
N LEU A 787 -0.90 33.65 22.13
CA LEU A 787 -1.32 34.82 22.90
C LEU A 787 -2.55 35.53 22.29
N LEU A 788 -3.05 35.05 21.15
CA LEU A 788 -4.27 35.54 20.51
C LEU A 788 -5.50 35.29 21.40
N PRO A 789 -6.47 36.23 21.53
CA PRO A 789 -7.63 36.10 22.42
C PRO A 789 -8.44 34.81 22.25
N GLU A 790 -8.53 34.32 21.02
CA GLU A 790 -9.28 33.13 20.61
C GLU A 790 -8.63 31.82 21.11
N MET A 791 -7.33 31.87 21.47
CA MET A 791 -6.48 30.73 21.84
C MET A 791 -5.94 30.78 23.27
N VAL A 792 -5.59 31.97 23.77
CA VAL A 792 -4.83 32.16 25.02
C VAL A 792 -5.54 31.57 26.24
N GLU A 793 -6.87 31.70 26.32
CA GLU A 793 -7.69 31.12 27.38
C GLU A 793 -7.81 29.60 27.26
N ARG A 794 -7.75 29.05 26.04
CA ARG A 794 -7.80 27.59 25.82
C ARG A 794 -6.52 26.93 26.28
N VAL A 795 -5.39 27.54 25.96
CA VAL A 795 -4.06 27.11 26.41
C VAL A 795 -3.97 27.19 27.93
N ALA A 796 -4.45 28.28 28.54
CA ALA A 796 -4.51 28.44 29.99
C ALA A 796 -5.37 27.35 30.67
N ASN A 797 -6.61 27.15 30.20
CA ASN A 797 -7.53 26.14 30.76
C ASN A 797 -6.97 24.71 30.61
N MET A 798 -6.40 24.37 29.46
CA MET A 798 -5.74 23.07 29.22
C MET A 798 -4.59 22.84 30.21
N LEU A 799 -3.69 23.82 30.35
CA LEU A 799 -2.54 23.72 31.27
C LEU A 799 -2.98 23.64 32.73
N ASN A 800 -3.96 24.45 33.15
CA ASN A 800 -4.52 24.40 34.50
C ASN A 800 -5.17 23.03 34.77
N TYR A 801 -5.93 22.48 33.82
CA TYR A 801 -6.53 21.15 33.95
C TYR A 801 -5.48 20.05 34.14
N PHE A 802 -4.43 20.06 33.32
CA PHE A 802 -3.32 19.10 33.43
C PHE A 802 -2.54 19.27 34.76
N LEU A 803 -2.38 20.50 35.25
CA LEU A 803 -1.75 20.79 36.55
C LEU A 803 -2.61 20.28 37.72
N LEU A 804 -3.94 20.49 37.66
CA LEU A 804 -4.89 19.97 38.64
C LEU A 804 -4.84 18.44 38.72
N GLN A 805 -4.81 17.75 37.58
CA GLN A 805 -4.76 16.28 37.54
C GLN A 805 -3.41 15.72 38.04
N LEU A 806 -2.28 16.27 37.57
CA LEU A 806 -0.94 15.76 37.93
C LEU A 806 -0.54 16.07 39.39
N VAL A 807 -1.02 17.17 39.98
CA VAL A 807 -0.51 17.71 41.25
C VAL A 807 -1.56 17.79 42.36
N GLY A 808 -2.84 17.89 42.00
CA GLY A 808 -3.98 17.98 42.91
C GLY A 808 -4.34 16.67 43.62
N PRO A 809 -5.54 16.58 44.24
CA PRO A 809 -5.91 15.44 45.08
C PRO A 809 -5.98 14.10 44.33
N GLN A 810 -6.38 14.13 43.04
CA GLN A 810 -6.53 12.93 42.20
C GLN A 810 -5.18 12.27 41.82
N ARG A 811 -4.04 12.93 42.04
CA ARG A 811 -2.72 12.32 41.79
C ARG A 811 -2.48 11.00 42.56
N LYS A 812 -3.20 10.78 43.67
CA LYS A 812 -3.16 9.53 44.45
C LYS A 812 -3.91 8.39 43.75
N SER A 813 -5.09 8.66 43.21
CA SER A 813 -5.85 7.67 42.42
C SER A 813 -5.14 7.33 41.11
N LEU A 814 -4.41 8.27 40.51
CA LEU A 814 -3.62 8.06 39.28
C LEU A 814 -2.28 7.29 39.47
N SER A 815 -1.91 6.87 40.68
CA SER A 815 -0.63 6.17 40.93
C SER A 815 -0.66 4.70 40.48
N LEU A 816 -0.07 4.37 39.33
CA LEU A 816 0.10 2.99 38.84
C LEU A 816 1.30 2.27 39.48
N LYS A 817 1.30 0.91 39.46
CA LYS A 817 2.40 0.08 39.99
C LYS A 817 3.66 0.12 39.12
N ASP A 818 3.49 -0.01 37.81
CA ASP A 818 4.50 0.20 36.78
C ASP A 818 3.96 1.26 35.81
N PRO A 819 4.32 2.54 35.99
CA PRO A 819 3.87 3.60 35.09
C PRO A 819 4.53 3.54 33.71
N GLU A 820 5.74 2.97 33.59
CA GLU A 820 6.51 2.98 32.34
C GLU A 820 5.93 2.03 31.29
N LYS A 821 5.32 0.91 31.72
CA LYS A 821 4.58 -0.02 30.84
C LYS A 821 3.49 0.65 29.98
N TYR A 822 2.86 1.71 30.51
CA TYR A 822 1.76 2.44 29.86
C TYR A 822 2.23 3.73 29.17
N GLU A 823 3.54 3.96 29.07
CA GLU A 823 4.16 5.25 28.67
C GLU A 823 3.74 6.46 29.56
N PHE A 824 2.96 6.22 30.62
CA PHE A 824 2.57 7.21 31.62
C PHE A 824 3.75 7.49 32.54
N ARG A 825 4.58 8.46 32.17
CA ARG A 825 5.71 8.90 32.98
C ARG A 825 5.35 10.19 33.72
N PRO A 826 4.50 10.20 34.78
CA PRO A 826 4.00 11.44 35.40
C PRO A 826 5.11 12.38 35.91
N LYS A 827 6.32 11.88 36.19
CA LYS A 827 7.49 12.73 36.49
C LYS A 827 8.10 13.39 35.25
N GLN A 828 8.14 12.68 34.11
CA GLN A 828 8.62 13.25 32.84
C GLN A 828 7.53 14.12 32.19
N LEU A 829 6.26 13.75 32.32
CA LEU A 829 5.07 14.55 31.99
C LEU A 829 4.98 15.80 32.87
N LEU A 830 5.21 15.73 34.19
CA LEU A 830 5.23 16.93 35.04
C LEU A 830 6.51 17.77 34.86
N LYS A 831 7.67 17.15 34.58
CA LYS A 831 8.84 17.87 34.09
C LYS A 831 8.51 18.58 32.77
N GLN A 832 7.83 17.92 31.85
CA GLN A 832 7.42 18.50 30.57
C GLN A 832 6.32 19.57 30.72
N VAL A 833 5.26 19.35 31.49
CA VAL A 833 4.14 20.30 31.72
C VAL A 833 4.57 21.44 32.63
N GLY A 834 5.46 21.18 33.60
CA GLY A 834 6.18 22.20 34.35
C GLY A 834 7.04 23.05 33.42
N ILE A 835 7.97 22.44 32.68
CA ILE A 835 8.76 23.12 31.65
C ILE A 835 7.85 23.81 30.61
N LYS A 836 6.64 23.33 30.30
CA LYS A 836 5.73 23.94 29.31
C LYS A 836 4.90 25.09 29.87
N PHE A 837 4.48 25.06 31.14
CA PHE A 837 4.10 26.28 31.86
C PHE A 837 5.25 27.30 31.82
N ILE A 838 6.49 26.80 31.93
CA ILE A 838 7.76 27.53 31.87
C ILE A 838 8.27 27.63 30.39
N THR A 839 7.39 27.44 29.40
CA THR A 839 7.68 27.66 27.96
C THR A 839 6.64 28.64 27.41
N LEU A 840 5.37 28.38 27.68
CA LEU A 840 4.27 29.31 27.37
C LEU A 840 4.32 30.57 28.24
N CYS A 841 4.87 30.52 29.46
CA CYS A 841 5.23 31.73 30.22
C CYS A 841 6.74 32.04 30.27
N THR A 842 7.61 31.08 29.96
CA THR A 842 9.07 31.20 30.21
C THR A 842 9.96 30.71 29.05
N CYS A 843 9.42 30.68 27.82
CA CYS A 843 10.14 30.81 26.53
C CYS A 843 9.49 31.89 25.64
N CYS A 844 8.71 32.82 26.19
CA CYS A 844 9.33 33.98 26.83
C CYS A 844 10.83 33.86 27.17
N ILE A 845 11.21 33.36 28.36
CA ILE A 845 12.53 33.62 28.97
C ILE A 845 13.70 32.76 28.37
N PHE A 846 14.94 33.12 28.73
CA PHE A 846 16.28 32.79 28.20
C PHE A 846 16.52 31.47 27.42
N TRP A 847 16.57 31.56 26.08
CA TRP A 847 17.89 31.75 25.44
C TRP A 847 18.03 33.04 24.59
N LYS A 848 16.96 33.86 24.48
CA LYS A 848 17.04 35.20 23.86
C LYS A 848 16.24 36.32 24.56
N TRP A 849 15.82 36.12 25.82
CA TRP A 849 14.91 37.05 26.52
C TRP A 849 15.40 38.48 26.67
N LYS A 850 16.70 38.65 26.91
CA LYS A 850 17.35 39.95 27.18
C LYS A 850 17.15 40.98 26.05
N GLN A 851 16.54 40.56 24.93
CA GLN A 851 16.21 41.39 23.78
C GLN A 851 14.72 41.34 23.36
N ILE A 852 13.88 40.50 23.97
CA ILE A 852 12.52 40.19 23.47
C ILE A 852 11.38 40.51 24.47
N ILE A 853 11.61 40.51 25.80
CA ILE A 853 10.58 40.91 26.79
C ILE A 853 9.99 42.29 26.43
N CYS A 854 10.85 43.23 26.04
CA CYS A 854 10.51 44.62 25.78
C CYS A 854 9.69 44.87 24.49
N ARG A 855 9.17 43.83 23.83
CA ARG A 855 8.34 43.93 22.60
C ARG A 855 7.21 42.88 22.47
N GLY A 856 6.98 42.05 23.49
CA GLY A 856 5.97 40.99 23.47
C GLY A 856 4.70 41.36 24.26
N ASP A 857 4.63 40.90 25.51
CA ASP A 857 3.52 41.18 26.41
C ASP A 857 3.74 42.51 27.17
N THR A 858 3.14 43.59 26.68
CA THR A 858 3.04 44.88 27.37
C THR A 858 1.76 45.02 28.20
N GLN A 859 0.95 43.96 28.35
CA GLN A 859 -0.44 44.05 28.86
C GLN A 859 -0.83 43.00 29.93
N LYS A 860 0.09 42.14 30.39
CA LYS A 860 -0.16 41.03 31.36
C LYS A 860 -1.13 39.94 30.84
N ILE A 861 -1.20 39.69 29.53
CA ILE A 861 -2.33 38.94 28.94
C ILE A 861 -2.43 37.50 29.48
N PHE A 862 -1.32 36.76 29.54
CA PHE A 862 -1.34 35.33 29.88
C PHE A 862 -1.64 35.03 31.38
N PRO A 863 -1.07 35.74 32.37
CA PRO A 863 -1.47 35.59 33.78
C PRO A 863 -2.97 35.81 34.02
N THR A 864 -3.59 36.76 33.32
CA THR A 864 -5.04 37.02 33.41
C THR A 864 -5.88 35.89 32.80
N ALA A 865 -5.39 35.26 31.71
CA ALA A 865 -6.03 34.07 31.15
C ALA A 865 -5.98 32.87 32.12
N ILE A 866 -4.85 32.68 32.83
CA ILE A 866 -4.70 31.63 33.86
C ILE A 866 -5.68 31.83 35.02
N SER A 867 -5.88 33.06 35.49
CA SER A 867 -6.76 33.36 36.64
C SER A 867 -8.25 33.35 36.31
N LYS A 868 -8.64 33.45 35.04
CA LYS A 868 -10.04 33.37 34.57
C LYS A 868 -10.66 31.98 34.69
N ASP A 869 -9.85 30.92 34.76
CA ASP A 869 -10.33 29.53 34.78
C ASP A 869 -10.90 29.13 36.14
N GLY A 870 -12.13 29.55 36.42
CA GLY A 870 -12.86 29.18 37.63
C GLY A 870 -13.15 27.67 37.80
N ARG A 871 -12.71 26.80 36.88
CA ARG A 871 -12.88 25.34 36.99
C ARG A 871 -11.61 24.64 37.48
N SER A 872 -10.43 25.01 36.98
CA SER A 872 -9.18 24.30 37.30
C SER A 872 -8.10 25.17 37.95
N TYR A 873 -8.24 26.49 37.98
CA TYR A 873 -7.27 27.36 38.67
C TYR A 873 -7.37 27.25 40.19
N ASN A 874 -6.22 27.05 40.85
CA ASN A 874 -6.07 27.13 42.30
C ASN A 874 -4.62 27.51 42.64
N GLU A 875 -4.44 28.57 43.43
CA GLU A 875 -3.11 29.09 43.82
C GLU A 875 -2.20 28.04 44.49
N GLN A 876 -2.80 27.07 45.20
CA GLN A 876 -2.07 26.04 45.95
C GLN A 876 -1.48 24.96 45.03
N LEU A 877 -1.97 24.83 43.79
CA LEU A 877 -1.40 23.91 42.80
C LEU A 877 0.00 24.36 42.37
N PHE A 878 0.23 25.68 42.26
CA PHE A 878 1.53 26.22 41.85
C PHE A 878 2.60 25.98 42.93
N SER A 879 2.28 26.19 44.22
CA SER A 879 3.22 25.88 45.31
C SER A 879 3.45 24.37 45.44
N ALA A 880 2.41 23.55 45.34
CA ALA A 880 2.52 22.09 45.37
C ALA A 880 3.33 21.53 44.19
N ALA A 881 3.19 22.09 42.99
CA ALA A 881 3.92 21.68 41.80
C ALA A 881 5.40 22.06 41.89
N ALA A 882 5.72 23.27 42.37
CA ALA A 882 7.09 23.68 42.65
C ALA A 882 7.79 22.71 43.63
N ASP A 883 7.09 22.25 44.67
CA ASP A 883 7.61 21.25 45.61
C ASP A 883 7.79 19.85 45.01
N VAL A 884 7.01 19.46 44.01
CA VAL A 884 7.24 18.20 43.29
C VAL A 884 8.41 18.33 42.31
N LEU A 885 8.55 19.46 41.60
CA LEU A 885 9.70 19.75 40.72
C LEU A 885 11.03 19.77 41.51
N ARG A 886 11.05 20.36 42.71
CA ARG A 886 12.18 20.29 43.66
C ARG A 886 12.60 18.85 43.98
N ARG A 887 11.62 17.94 44.17
CA ARG A 887 11.85 16.52 44.49
C ARG A 887 12.25 15.68 43.28
N ILE A 888 11.99 16.15 42.05
CA ILE A 888 12.40 15.51 40.80
C ILE A 888 13.85 15.90 40.43
N GLY A 889 14.36 17.00 40.98
CA GLY A 889 15.74 17.47 40.73
C GLY A 889 15.84 18.44 39.55
N GLU A 890 14.80 19.25 39.32
CA GLU A 890 14.81 20.30 38.29
C GLU A 890 15.69 21.51 38.68
N ASP A 891 16.09 22.34 37.71
CA ASP A 891 16.87 23.56 37.98
C ASP A 891 16.09 24.50 38.94
N GLY A 892 16.77 24.98 39.98
CA GLY A 892 16.22 25.95 40.94
C GLY A 892 15.72 27.24 40.28
N ARG A 893 16.27 27.63 39.12
CA ARG A 893 15.82 28.78 38.32
C ARG A 893 14.41 28.57 37.77
N ILE A 894 14.21 27.44 37.09
CA ILE A 894 12.94 26.98 36.52
C ILE A 894 11.86 26.96 37.63
N ILE A 895 12.21 26.42 38.80
CA ILE A 895 11.32 26.34 39.97
C ILE A 895 10.97 27.74 40.53
N GLN A 896 11.91 28.69 40.54
CA GLN A 896 11.66 30.07 40.97
C GLN A 896 10.75 30.79 39.97
N GLU A 897 11.05 30.74 38.68
CA GLU A 897 10.29 31.43 37.62
C GLU A 897 8.82 30.95 37.56
N PHE A 898 8.58 29.66 37.81
CA PHE A 898 7.24 29.09 37.97
C PHE A 898 6.50 29.61 39.21
N SER A 899 7.22 29.79 40.33
CA SER A 899 6.66 30.37 41.56
C SER A 899 6.28 31.84 41.34
N GLU A 900 7.08 32.58 40.58
CA GLU A 900 6.81 33.97 40.18
C GLU A 900 5.65 34.09 39.16
N LEU A 901 5.38 33.06 38.36
CA LEU A 901 4.13 32.97 37.58
C LEU A 901 2.93 32.77 38.49
N GLY A 902 2.97 31.80 39.41
CA GLY A 902 1.87 31.56 40.36
C GLY A 902 1.51 32.81 41.15
N ALA A 903 2.51 33.58 41.59
CA ALA A 903 2.32 34.89 42.23
C ALA A 903 1.65 35.93 41.31
N ARG A 904 2.07 36.03 40.03
CA ARG A 904 1.45 36.95 39.06
C ARG A 904 0.01 36.56 38.69
N ALA A 905 -0.28 35.26 38.57
CA ALA A 905 -1.64 34.76 38.38
C ALA A 905 -2.52 35.05 39.61
N LYS A 906 -1.98 34.94 40.83
CA LYS A 906 -2.70 35.33 42.07
C LYS A 906 -3.02 36.82 42.11
N VAL A 907 -2.08 37.69 41.69
CA VAL A 907 -2.34 39.13 41.55
C VAL A 907 -3.42 39.39 40.50
N ALA A 908 -3.34 38.76 39.32
CA ALA A 908 -4.35 38.89 38.28
C ALA A 908 -5.75 38.37 38.71
N ALA A 909 -5.80 37.32 39.55
CA ALA A 909 -7.04 36.83 40.14
C ALA A 909 -7.68 37.84 41.11
N SER A 910 -6.87 38.50 41.96
CA SER A 910 -7.36 39.59 42.82
C SER A 910 -7.82 40.77 41.99
N GLU A 911 -7.00 41.24 41.03
CA GLU A 911 -7.34 42.34 40.11
C GLU A 911 -8.64 42.05 39.34
N ALA A 912 -8.90 40.79 38.96
CA ALA A 912 -10.14 40.36 38.32
C ALA A 912 -11.34 40.35 39.28
N MET A 913 -11.21 39.79 40.48
CA MET A 913 -12.28 39.79 41.50
C MET A 913 -12.64 41.21 41.94
N ASP A 914 -11.65 42.09 42.13
CA ASP A 914 -11.85 43.50 42.49
C ASP A 914 -12.55 44.31 41.38
N ALA A 915 -12.39 43.89 40.11
CA ALA A 915 -13.04 44.46 38.93
C ALA A 915 -14.44 43.87 38.68
N GLU A 916 -14.66 42.58 38.88
CA GLU A 916 -15.99 41.96 38.83
C GLU A 916 -16.89 42.54 39.93
N ALA A 917 -16.36 42.65 41.15
CA ALA A 917 -16.96 43.43 42.25
C ALA A 917 -16.92 44.97 42.04
N ALA A 918 -16.53 45.46 40.86
CA ALA A 918 -16.76 46.85 40.45
C ALA A 918 -17.94 47.01 39.48
N LEU A 919 -18.25 45.97 38.70
CA LEU A 919 -19.27 46.02 37.64
C LEU A 919 -20.68 45.74 38.17
N GLY A 920 -20.81 44.99 39.28
CA GLY A 920 -22.10 44.70 39.92
C GLY A 920 -22.98 43.77 39.08
N GLU A 921 -24.31 43.92 39.18
CA GLU A 921 -25.23 43.22 38.29
C GLU A 921 -25.11 43.78 36.86
N ILE A 922 -24.72 42.91 35.93
CA ILE A 922 -24.57 43.23 34.51
C ILE A 922 -25.88 42.89 33.78
N PRO A 923 -26.49 43.82 33.01
CA PRO A 923 -27.67 43.52 32.20
C PRO A 923 -27.44 42.37 31.20
N ASP A 924 -28.40 41.45 31.11
CA ASP A 924 -28.32 40.27 30.22
C ASP A 924 -28.01 40.62 28.75
N GLU A 925 -28.47 41.78 28.27
CA GLU A 925 -28.20 42.27 26.91
C GLU A 925 -26.73 42.62 26.62
N PHE A 926 -25.87 42.67 27.64
CA PHE A 926 -24.42 42.88 27.53
C PHE A 926 -23.61 41.59 27.72
N LEU A 927 -24.26 40.48 28.08
CA LEU A 927 -23.62 39.17 28.26
C LEU A 927 -23.59 38.37 26.95
N ASP A 928 -22.46 37.71 26.69
CA ASP A 928 -22.34 36.77 25.58
C ASP A 928 -23.25 35.54 25.82
N PRO A 929 -24.14 35.18 24.88
CA PRO A 929 -25.10 34.10 25.08
C PRO A 929 -24.52 32.67 25.08
N ILE A 930 -23.20 32.50 24.91
CA ILE A 930 -22.49 31.22 24.97
C ILE A 930 -21.64 31.11 26.25
N GLN A 931 -20.94 32.19 26.63
CA GLN A 931 -20.07 32.24 27.81
C GLN A 931 -20.71 32.85 29.06
N TYR A 932 -21.80 33.61 28.93
CA TYR A 932 -22.41 34.44 29.99
C TYR A 932 -21.44 35.44 30.62
N THR A 933 -20.51 35.97 29.82
CA THR A 933 -19.50 36.97 30.20
C THR A 933 -19.73 38.29 29.48
N LEU A 934 -19.27 39.41 30.04
CA LEU A 934 -19.42 40.74 29.42
C LEU A 934 -18.72 40.81 28.05
N MET A 935 -19.47 41.10 26.99
CA MET A 935 -18.95 41.23 25.61
C MET A 935 -17.98 42.42 25.49
N LYS A 936 -16.95 42.30 24.64
CA LYS A 936 -15.88 43.31 24.43
C LYS A 936 -15.77 43.80 22.98
N ASP A 937 -16.05 42.94 22.02
CA ASP A 937 -16.25 43.28 20.61
C ASP A 937 -17.48 42.54 20.08
N PRO A 938 -18.69 42.99 20.45
CA PRO A 938 -19.93 42.33 20.06
C PRO A 938 -20.11 42.34 18.53
N VAL A 939 -20.44 41.18 17.97
CA VAL A 939 -20.72 40.97 16.54
C VAL A 939 -22.05 40.27 16.34
N ILE A 940 -22.79 40.69 15.31
CA ILE A 940 -24.08 40.12 14.92
C ILE A 940 -23.85 38.99 13.93
N LEU A 941 -24.46 37.83 14.20
CA LEU A 941 -24.50 36.70 13.28
C LEU A 941 -25.56 36.98 12.19
N PRO A 942 -25.25 36.89 10.89
CA PRO A 942 -26.16 37.30 9.82
C PRO A 942 -27.43 36.44 9.73
N SER A 943 -27.34 35.17 10.12
CA SER A 943 -28.41 34.17 10.04
C SER A 943 -29.29 34.14 11.29
N SER A 944 -28.75 33.88 12.48
CA SER A 944 -29.53 33.93 13.74
C SER A 944 -29.90 35.34 14.21
N ARG A 945 -29.16 36.37 13.77
CA ARG A 945 -29.23 37.76 14.28
C ARG A 945 -28.91 37.92 15.76
N ILE A 946 -28.41 36.87 16.41
CA ILE A 946 -27.90 36.92 17.77
C ILE A 946 -26.58 37.70 17.78
N THR A 947 -26.34 38.47 18.84
CA THR A 947 -25.05 39.13 19.08
C THR A 947 -24.22 38.28 20.04
N VAL A 948 -22.94 38.08 19.72
CA VAL A 948 -21.94 37.31 20.47
C VAL A 948 -20.62 38.07 20.49
N ASP A 949 -19.73 37.78 21.44
CA ASP A 949 -18.40 38.38 21.47
C ASP A 949 -17.51 37.81 20.35
N ARG A 950 -16.79 38.66 19.61
CA ARG A 950 -16.00 38.22 18.44
C ARG A 950 -15.06 37.03 18.73
N PRO A 951 -14.26 37.01 19.82
CA PRO A 951 -13.37 35.89 20.11
C PRO A 951 -14.11 34.57 20.35
N VAL A 952 -15.33 34.63 20.87
CA VAL A 952 -16.16 33.45 21.18
C VAL A 952 -16.67 32.81 19.89
N ILE A 953 -17.22 33.59 18.96
CA ILE A 953 -17.64 33.06 17.66
C ILE A 953 -16.44 32.70 16.77
N GLN A 954 -15.35 33.46 16.78
CA GLN A 954 -14.14 33.08 16.03
C GLN A 954 -13.55 31.76 16.54
N ARG A 955 -13.56 31.50 17.86
CA ARG A 955 -13.20 30.19 18.42
C ARG A 955 -14.10 29.04 17.94
N HIS A 956 -15.40 29.28 17.76
CA HIS A 956 -16.30 28.28 17.17
C HIS A 956 -15.92 28.02 15.70
N LEU A 957 -15.74 29.09 14.91
CA LEU A 957 -15.38 29.05 13.49
C LEU A 957 -14.01 28.42 13.18
N LEU A 958 -13.07 28.40 14.12
CA LEU A 958 -11.83 27.62 14.01
C LEU A 958 -12.08 26.10 13.97
N SER A 959 -13.25 25.64 14.45
CA SER A 959 -13.58 24.21 14.65
C SER A 959 -14.74 23.74 13.77
N ASP A 960 -15.77 24.57 13.55
CA ASP A 960 -16.88 24.32 12.62
C ASP A 960 -17.34 25.63 11.98
N ASN A 961 -17.56 25.64 10.65
CA ASN A 961 -17.95 26.83 9.89
C ASN A 961 -19.48 27.02 9.89
N THR A 962 -20.10 27.02 11.08
CA THR A 962 -21.54 27.22 11.24
C THR A 962 -21.89 28.30 12.26
N ASP A 963 -23.15 28.75 12.24
CA ASP A 963 -23.78 29.53 13.29
C ASP A 963 -24.19 28.57 14.43
N PRO A 964 -23.70 28.75 15.67
CA PRO A 964 -23.88 27.78 16.75
C PRO A 964 -25.35 27.63 17.21
N PHE A 965 -26.24 28.54 16.84
CA PHE A 965 -27.65 28.54 17.25
C PHE A 965 -28.58 27.90 16.22
N ASN A 966 -28.19 27.83 14.94
CA ASN A 966 -29.04 27.30 13.87
C ASN A 966 -28.33 26.38 12.84
N ARG A 967 -27.00 26.19 12.97
CA ARG A 967 -26.14 25.36 12.10
C ARG A 967 -26.11 25.76 10.62
N SER A 968 -26.52 26.98 10.28
CA SER A 968 -26.31 27.54 8.92
C SER A 968 -24.83 27.87 8.70
N HIS A 969 -24.36 27.77 7.45
CA HIS A 969 -22.97 28.03 7.11
C HIS A 969 -22.55 29.48 7.39
N LEU A 970 -21.45 29.67 8.11
CA LEU A 970 -20.93 30.95 8.56
C LEU A 970 -19.40 30.99 8.44
N THR A 971 -18.83 32.15 8.08
CA THR A 971 -17.37 32.38 8.08
C THR A 971 -17.03 33.70 8.78
N SER A 972 -15.76 33.87 9.17
CA SER A 972 -15.30 35.05 9.92
C SER A 972 -15.55 36.38 9.19
N ASP A 973 -15.56 36.38 7.86
CA ASP A 973 -15.77 37.58 7.04
C ASP A 973 -17.25 38.01 6.98
N MET A 974 -18.17 37.14 7.40
CA MET A 974 -19.61 37.41 7.46
C MET A 974 -20.05 38.05 8.79
N LEU A 975 -19.14 38.26 9.75
CA LEU A 975 -19.43 38.77 11.10
C LEU A 975 -19.59 40.30 11.10
N ILE A 976 -20.81 40.78 11.36
CA ILE A 976 -21.16 42.21 11.31
C ILE A 976 -20.85 42.88 12.67
N PRO A 977 -19.99 43.92 12.77
CA PRO A 977 -19.69 44.58 14.05
C PRO A 977 -20.91 45.31 14.65
N ASN A 978 -21.24 45.04 15.93
CA ASN A 978 -22.31 45.72 16.65
C ASN A 978 -21.78 46.96 17.39
N ILE A 979 -21.51 48.02 16.62
CA ILE A 979 -20.89 49.27 17.12
C ILE A 979 -21.79 49.95 18.17
N GLU A 980 -23.12 49.88 18.01
CA GLU A 980 -24.08 50.47 18.96
C GLU A 980 -24.04 49.77 20.31
N LEU A 981 -24.12 48.43 20.35
CA LEU A 981 -24.06 47.69 21.61
C LEU A 981 -22.70 47.86 22.29
N LYS A 982 -21.61 47.92 21.52
CA LYS A 982 -20.27 48.19 22.05
C LYS A 982 -20.21 49.56 22.76
N ALA A 983 -20.75 50.61 22.15
CA ALA A 983 -20.81 51.93 22.78
C ALA A 983 -21.67 51.94 24.06
N ARG A 984 -22.77 51.18 24.09
CA ARG A 984 -23.61 51.01 25.30
C ARG A 984 -22.86 50.29 26.43
N ILE A 985 -22.06 49.26 26.10
CA ILE A 985 -21.21 48.53 27.06
C ILE A 985 -20.09 49.43 27.60
N GLU A 986 -19.42 50.20 26.73
CA GLU A 986 -18.35 51.12 27.13
C GLU A 986 -18.86 52.24 28.06
N GLU A 987 -20.08 52.74 27.84
CA GLU A 987 -20.73 53.70 28.75
C GLU A 987 -21.21 53.03 30.06
N PHE A 988 -21.71 51.79 30.01
CA PHE A 988 -22.07 51.03 31.22
C PHE A 988 -20.86 50.85 32.14
N ILE A 989 -19.73 50.36 31.62
CA ILE A 989 -18.47 50.20 32.38
C ILE A 989 -18.07 51.54 33.03
N ARG A 990 -17.99 52.61 32.23
CA ARG A 990 -17.67 53.97 32.69
C ARG A 990 -18.60 54.46 33.81
N SER A 991 -19.90 54.15 33.71
CA SER A 991 -20.88 54.54 34.73
C SER A 991 -20.69 53.81 36.06
N GLN A 992 -20.29 52.54 36.04
CA GLN A 992 -20.02 51.75 37.25
C GLN A 992 -18.67 52.15 37.88
N GLU A 993 -17.64 52.38 37.07
CA GLU A 993 -16.35 52.94 37.52
C GLU A 993 -16.54 54.27 38.26
N LEU A 994 -17.34 55.19 37.69
CA LEU A 994 -17.65 56.50 38.31
C LEU A 994 -18.40 56.36 39.64
N LYS A 995 -19.37 55.44 39.75
CA LYS A 995 -20.05 55.15 41.04
C LYS A 995 -19.07 54.66 42.09
N LYS A 996 -18.27 53.62 41.77
CA LYS A 996 -17.28 53.05 42.70
C LYS A 996 -16.23 54.09 43.12
N HIS A 997 -15.87 55.01 42.23
CA HIS A 997 -14.93 56.09 42.54
C HIS A 997 -15.54 57.15 43.49
N ALA A 998 -16.84 57.42 43.40
CA ALA A 998 -17.56 58.27 44.34
C ALA A 998 -17.74 57.58 45.71
N GLU A 999 -18.17 56.32 45.73
CA GLU A 999 -18.32 55.52 46.94
C GLU A 999 -16.99 55.36 47.69
N GLY A 1000 -15.89 55.10 46.96
CA GLY A 1000 -14.54 55.01 47.53
C GLY A 1000 -14.07 56.30 48.21
N LEU A 1001 -14.39 57.47 47.63
CA LEU A 1001 -14.13 58.78 48.26
C LEU A 1001 -14.95 58.95 49.55
N THR A 1002 -16.22 58.56 49.55
CA THR A 1002 -17.08 58.58 50.74
C THR A 1002 -16.56 57.62 51.83
N MET A 1003 -16.03 56.46 51.45
CA MET A 1003 -15.46 55.47 52.37
C MET A 1003 -14.10 55.91 52.95
N GLN A 1004 -13.29 56.66 52.21
CA GLN A 1004 -12.06 57.27 52.73
C GLN A 1004 -12.35 58.42 53.70
N GLN A 1005 -13.31 59.30 53.40
CA GLN A 1005 -13.70 60.39 54.30
C GLN A 1005 -14.25 59.89 55.64
N SER A 1006 -15.05 58.80 55.63
CA SER A 1006 -15.55 58.18 56.85
C SER A 1006 -14.46 57.45 57.66
N LYS A 1007 -13.48 56.80 57.00
CA LYS A 1007 -12.29 56.26 57.69
C LYS A 1007 -11.44 57.34 58.37
N ALA A 1008 -11.25 58.49 57.71
CA ALA A 1008 -10.53 59.61 58.29
C ALA A 1008 -11.25 60.15 59.55
N ALA A 1009 -12.57 60.31 59.50
CA ALA A 1009 -13.37 60.76 60.63
C ALA A 1009 -13.33 59.80 61.84
N MET A 1010 -13.23 58.49 61.61
CA MET A 1010 -13.14 57.50 62.70
C MET A 1010 -11.76 57.48 63.39
N GLN A 1011 -10.67 57.79 62.68
CA GLN A 1011 -9.33 57.85 63.30
C GLN A 1011 -9.11 59.11 64.15
N THR A 1012 -9.90 60.16 63.95
CA THR A 1012 -9.85 61.38 64.80
C THR A 1012 -10.59 61.25 66.14
N THR A 1013 -11.39 60.21 66.36
CA THR A 1013 -12.28 60.09 67.54
C THR A 1013 -11.76 59.20 68.69
N THR A 1014 -10.56 58.65 68.60
CA THR A 1014 -9.99 57.74 69.63
C THR A 1014 -8.71 58.29 70.31
N GLY A 1015 -8.44 59.59 70.18
CA GLY A 1015 -7.22 60.22 70.72
C GLY A 1015 -7.33 60.85 72.12
N GLU A 1016 -8.54 61.20 72.58
CA GLU A 1016 -8.75 61.97 73.82
C GLU A 1016 -9.79 61.29 74.74
N MET A 1017 -9.31 60.48 75.69
CA MET A 1017 -9.84 60.32 77.07
C MET A 1017 -9.20 59.10 77.75
N THR A 1018 -8.18 59.31 78.60
CA THR A 1018 -8.00 58.71 79.95
C THR A 1018 -6.55 58.91 80.45
N LEU A 1019 -6.32 59.96 81.23
CA LEU A 1019 -5.15 60.09 82.11
C LEU A 1019 -5.47 61.09 83.23
N ILE A 1020 -5.97 60.59 84.35
CA ILE A 1020 -5.99 61.16 85.72
C ILE A 1020 -6.47 60.01 86.62
N ASP A 1021 -5.79 59.84 87.76
CA ASP A 1021 -5.96 58.82 88.81
C ASP A 1021 -5.94 57.33 88.37
#